data_AF-A0A7J7JDZ0-F1
#
_entry.id   AF-A0A7J7JDZ0-F1
#
_cell.length_a   1.000
_cell.length_b   1.000
_cell.length_c   1.000
_cell.angle_alpha   90.00
_cell.angle_beta   90.00
_cell.angle_gamma   90.00
#
_symmetry.space_group_name_H-M   'P 1'
#
loop_
_entity.id
_entity.type
_entity.pdbx_description
1 polymer ?
#
loop_
_entity_poly.entity_id
_entity_poly.type
_entity_poly.pdbx_seq_one_letter_code
_entity_poly.pdbx_strand_id
1 'polypeptide(L)'
;MALVNLDDNNTSNQKPYCVQLSSSPVYFDPVTSNVSVFFDDASQQVFAVRSNGVGGIIMFDGCTGQSTSFRVEDKGDIAAVRFSPNQQILALQRAPNALDFINSPKDAKSLPYCQTCKGKTTRITDFFWASNTEIIFVTDNGVEFYEVEPEKKAVRCTKTMSIGLVNWSLWHKESKHLIISSGTYGNLIYPFQYENGTLYKYNKLEVELIFYPIEPKLTLLRRDAFLATIYNQVYIMTLKQDTHSSQPAELVLYRLSREKVVTKTHVLKFNSTGHFQVNIVDSLILVHHLQSKTTLLYDLKFSSVCDQQIAIHQQPLITPLPMKPVIQMPPFVPSFSSSPAAMAAAQPAYEMYSNNWIVFQPDVIIDAVQGCMWKTEISLPGFVDMISDKCLLIEVLLHRAGAKSLILDVVRSLVTPETASSLTTIGEIFNRLNQVYAYNEDMKSDFEVLAVTKSWLAANAVSVIQQDDIYTHVFYPIFGEQRARRDEKSNSSFPISVMVEYIASLQTFDLPVHFYLYELLVNTLVDCGQLFRLHQFLQYHVMADSKHLACLLLSLQNVYPPAFQIALDMLKRLGTAHDEIVEVFLSKHQVLTAIRYLRSVGLANQMQPRKFLSVAKESGDPDIFYTTYKYFEDINVKQRNTTSFAPGDHCEEYQHHFSVLFCQ
;
A
#
# COMPACT_ATOMS: atom_id res chain seq x y z
N MET A 1 -1.62 16.59 -41.92
CA MET A 1 -2.99 16.24 -41.53
C MET A 1 -2.93 15.71 -40.12
N ALA A 2 -3.33 16.56 -39.17
CA ALA A 2 -3.15 16.32 -37.74
C ALA A 2 -4.15 15.27 -37.23
N LEU A 3 -3.62 14.27 -36.52
CA LEU A 3 -4.37 13.37 -35.65
C LEU A 3 -4.75 14.16 -34.40
N VAL A 4 -6.05 14.38 -34.22
CA VAL A 4 -6.61 14.95 -32.98
C VAL A 4 -6.82 13.79 -32.02
N ASN A 5 -6.01 13.77 -30.96
CA ASN A 5 -6.27 13.05 -29.72
C ASN A 5 -7.62 13.56 -29.16
N LEU A 6 -8.58 12.66 -29.04
CA LEU A 6 -9.80 12.87 -28.25
C LEU A 6 -9.57 12.21 -26.89
N ASP A 7 -8.71 12.82 -26.09
CA ASP A 7 -8.68 12.59 -24.65
C ASP A 7 -9.72 13.50 -23.98
N ASP A 8 -10.53 12.88 -23.13
CA ASP A 8 -10.95 13.38 -21.81
C ASP A 8 -11.42 14.83 -21.69
N ASN A 9 -12.64 15.14 -22.15
CA ASN A 9 -13.33 16.37 -21.74
C ASN A 9 -14.87 16.28 -21.62
N ASN A 10 -15.43 15.10 -21.35
CA ASN A 10 -16.84 14.95 -20.96
C ASN A 10 -16.98 14.46 -19.51
N THR A 11 -16.40 15.21 -18.57
CA THR A 11 -16.61 15.04 -17.12
C THR A 11 -17.73 15.95 -16.64
N SER A 12 -18.98 15.57 -16.91
CA SER A 12 -20.14 16.06 -16.14
C SER A 12 -21.28 15.06 -16.27
N ASN A 13 -21.59 14.34 -15.17
CA ASN A 13 -22.65 13.33 -14.99
C ASN A 13 -22.33 11.84 -15.25
N GLN A 14 -21.13 11.35 -14.93
CA GLN A 14 -20.98 9.91 -14.68
C GLN A 14 -21.25 9.63 -13.19
N LYS A 15 -22.15 8.67 -12.89
CA LYS A 15 -22.37 8.21 -11.52
C LYS A 15 -21.03 7.71 -10.93
N PRO A 16 -20.72 7.96 -9.66
CA PRO A 16 -19.51 7.44 -9.05
C PRO A 16 -19.57 5.90 -9.02
N TYR A 17 -18.51 5.26 -9.52
CA TYR A 17 -18.34 3.81 -9.47
C TYR A 17 -17.07 3.49 -8.68
N CYS A 18 -17.16 2.58 -7.71
CA CYS A 18 -16.03 2.12 -6.90
C CYS A 18 -15.34 0.87 -7.46
N VAL A 19 -16.03 0.10 -8.31
CA VAL A 19 -15.52 -1.14 -8.90
C VAL A 19 -15.64 -1.06 -10.41
N GLN A 20 -14.57 -1.40 -11.11
CA GLN A 20 -14.51 -1.45 -12.56
C GLN A 20 -13.82 -2.73 -13.03
N LEU A 21 -14.10 -3.15 -14.26
CA LEU A 21 -13.29 -4.16 -14.93
C LEU A 21 -12.12 -3.48 -15.63
N SER A 22 -11.01 -4.19 -15.76
CA SER A 22 -9.80 -3.74 -16.43
C SER A 22 -10.12 -3.21 -17.83
N SER A 23 -9.56 -2.05 -18.17
CA SER A 23 -9.80 -1.37 -19.46
C SER A 23 -9.28 -2.14 -20.67
N SER A 24 -8.32 -3.05 -20.44
CA SER A 24 -7.73 -3.95 -21.43
C SER A 24 -8.04 -5.41 -21.09
N PRO A 25 -9.18 -5.95 -21.54
CA PRO A 25 -9.45 -7.38 -21.40
C PRO A 25 -8.48 -8.23 -22.22
N VAL A 26 -8.21 -9.45 -21.73
CA VAL A 26 -7.51 -10.48 -22.50
C VAL A 26 -8.55 -11.24 -23.32
N TYR A 27 -8.36 -11.24 -24.63
CA TYR A 27 -9.23 -11.92 -25.58
C TYR A 27 -8.65 -13.27 -25.98
N PHE A 28 -9.48 -14.30 -25.94
CA PHE A 28 -9.15 -15.66 -26.34
C PHE A 28 -10.28 -16.26 -27.18
N ASP A 29 -10.01 -17.39 -27.83
CA ASP A 29 -11.03 -18.05 -28.65
C ASP A 29 -12.20 -18.54 -27.78
N PRO A 30 -13.45 -18.18 -28.11
CA PRO A 30 -14.60 -18.60 -27.33
C PRO A 30 -14.78 -20.12 -27.36
N VAL A 31 -15.38 -20.66 -26.30
CA VAL A 31 -15.69 -22.08 -26.20
C VAL A 31 -16.66 -22.49 -27.30
N THR A 32 -16.25 -23.47 -28.10
CA THR A 32 -17.06 -24.08 -29.16
C THR A 32 -16.92 -25.59 -29.09
N SER A 33 -17.63 -26.36 -29.92
CA SER A 33 -17.49 -27.82 -29.96
C SER A 33 -16.05 -28.29 -30.22
N ASN A 34 -15.23 -27.44 -30.85
CA ASN A 34 -13.86 -27.77 -31.26
C ASN A 34 -12.80 -27.04 -30.41
N VAL A 35 -13.20 -26.13 -29.53
CA VAL A 35 -12.29 -25.31 -28.71
C VAL A 35 -12.68 -25.45 -27.25
N SER A 36 -11.80 -26.06 -26.46
CA SER A 36 -11.91 -26.09 -25.00
C SER A 36 -11.03 -25.01 -24.37
N VAL A 37 -11.54 -24.35 -23.34
CA VAL A 37 -10.82 -23.30 -22.62
C VAL A 37 -10.53 -23.77 -21.20
N PHE A 38 -9.26 -23.68 -20.80
CA PHE A 38 -8.80 -23.97 -19.45
C PHE A 38 -8.21 -22.72 -18.83
N PHE A 39 -8.40 -22.55 -17.52
CA PHE A 39 -7.79 -21.47 -16.76
C PHE A 39 -6.93 -22.06 -15.65
N ASP A 40 -5.68 -21.59 -15.56
CA ASP A 40 -4.78 -21.92 -14.47
C ASP A 40 -4.74 -20.76 -13.47
N ASP A 41 -5.43 -20.94 -12.35
CA ASP A 41 -5.55 -19.98 -11.25
C ASP A 41 -4.19 -19.60 -10.64
N ALA A 42 -3.24 -20.54 -10.62
CA ALA A 42 -1.92 -20.30 -10.02
C ALA A 42 -1.04 -19.41 -10.90
N SER A 43 -1.07 -19.61 -12.22
CA SER A 43 -0.27 -18.83 -13.16
C SER A 43 -1.04 -17.67 -13.79
N GLN A 44 -2.35 -17.58 -13.57
CA GLN A 44 -3.27 -16.62 -14.16
C GLN A 44 -3.22 -16.67 -15.71
N GLN A 45 -3.18 -17.90 -16.25
CA GLN A 45 -3.07 -18.17 -17.69
C GLN A 45 -4.33 -18.81 -18.23
N VAL A 46 -4.74 -18.38 -19.43
CA VAL A 46 -5.86 -18.98 -20.17
C VAL A 46 -5.33 -19.80 -21.32
N PHE A 47 -5.83 -21.01 -21.49
CA PHE A 47 -5.46 -21.93 -22.56
C PHE A 47 -6.66 -22.21 -23.45
N ALA A 48 -6.58 -21.83 -24.72
CA ALA A 48 -7.53 -22.25 -25.75
C ALA A 48 -6.94 -23.46 -26.50
N VAL A 49 -7.54 -24.62 -26.33
CA VAL A 49 -7.13 -25.89 -26.94
C VAL A 49 -8.05 -26.19 -28.12
N ARG A 50 -7.49 -26.16 -29.33
CA ARG A 50 -8.24 -26.44 -30.57
C ARG A 50 -8.04 -27.89 -30.99
N SER A 51 -9.13 -28.62 -31.23
CA SER A 51 -9.13 -30.00 -31.74
C SER A 51 -8.15 -30.90 -30.98
N ASN A 52 -8.31 -31.00 -29.66
CA ASN A 52 -7.48 -31.82 -28.75
C ASN A 52 -5.96 -31.54 -28.82
N GLY A 53 -5.58 -30.32 -29.24
CA GLY A 53 -4.19 -29.87 -29.32
C GLY A 53 -3.56 -29.96 -30.71
N VAL A 54 -4.21 -30.66 -31.66
CA VAL A 54 -3.75 -30.75 -33.06
C VAL A 54 -3.90 -29.42 -33.79
N GLY A 55 -5.05 -28.76 -33.56
CA GLY A 55 -5.33 -27.43 -34.09
C GLY A 55 -4.47 -26.33 -33.45
N GLY A 56 -3.69 -26.69 -32.42
CA GLY A 56 -2.88 -25.80 -31.62
C GLY A 56 -3.48 -25.55 -30.25
N ILE A 57 -2.58 -25.34 -29.28
CA ILE A 57 -2.88 -24.81 -27.96
C ILE A 57 -2.34 -23.38 -27.94
N ILE A 58 -3.21 -22.42 -27.66
CA ILE A 58 -2.84 -21.02 -27.50
C ILE A 58 -2.95 -20.69 -26.01
N MET A 59 -1.81 -20.36 -25.41
CA MET A 59 -1.74 -19.84 -24.04
C MET A 59 -1.76 -18.32 -24.11
N PHE A 60 -2.66 -17.69 -23.36
CA PHE A 60 -2.75 -16.26 -23.14
C PHE A 60 -2.31 -15.96 -21.71
N ASP A 61 -1.32 -15.09 -21.55
CA ASP A 61 -0.92 -14.60 -20.24
C ASP A 61 -1.94 -13.57 -19.75
N GLY A 62 -2.60 -13.86 -18.63
CA GLY A 62 -3.62 -12.97 -18.04
C GLY A 62 -3.05 -11.66 -17.50
N CYS A 63 -1.73 -11.53 -17.33
CA CYS A 63 -1.09 -10.29 -16.89
C CYS A 63 -0.63 -9.41 -18.04
N THR A 64 -0.01 -9.98 -19.06
CA THR A 64 0.58 -9.20 -20.18
C THR A 64 -0.29 -9.19 -21.44
N GLY A 65 -1.30 -10.06 -21.52
CA GLY A 65 -2.11 -10.27 -22.72
C GLY A 65 -1.34 -10.93 -23.87
N GLN A 66 -0.08 -11.31 -23.66
CA GLN A 66 0.73 -11.96 -24.70
C GLN A 66 0.21 -13.38 -24.94
N SER A 67 0.13 -13.76 -26.21
CA SER A 67 -0.24 -15.12 -26.60
C SER A 67 0.96 -15.91 -27.11
N THR A 68 0.99 -17.19 -26.76
CA THR A 68 1.97 -18.14 -27.28
C THR A 68 1.23 -19.37 -27.80
N SER A 69 1.51 -19.76 -29.04
CA SER A 69 0.87 -20.91 -29.67
C SER A 69 1.87 -22.03 -29.92
N PHE A 70 1.47 -23.26 -29.65
CA PHE A 70 2.23 -24.46 -29.97
C PHE A 70 1.27 -25.60 -30.35
N ARG A 71 1.78 -26.70 -30.90
CA ARG A 71 0.97 -27.85 -31.30
C ARG A 71 1.42 -29.08 -30.54
N VAL A 72 0.47 -29.95 -30.23
CA VAL A 72 0.73 -31.24 -29.58
C VAL A 72 0.09 -32.35 -30.42
N GLU A 73 0.73 -33.52 -30.44
CA GLU A 73 0.20 -34.71 -31.11
C GLU A 73 -1.17 -35.12 -30.55
N ASP A 74 -2.07 -35.59 -31.41
CA ASP A 74 -3.36 -36.14 -30.99
C ASP A 74 -3.15 -37.47 -30.26
N LYS A 75 -3.37 -37.47 -28.94
CA LYS A 75 -3.34 -38.68 -28.12
C LYS A 75 -4.58 -38.79 -27.23
N GLY A 76 -5.70 -38.22 -27.69
CA GLY A 76 -6.96 -38.18 -26.97
C GLY A 76 -7.25 -36.85 -26.28
N ASP A 77 -8.40 -36.80 -25.63
CA ASP A 77 -8.95 -35.59 -25.02
C ASP A 77 -8.06 -35.07 -23.88
N ILE A 78 -7.96 -33.75 -23.81
CA ILE A 78 -7.18 -33.07 -22.77
C ILE A 78 -8.15 -32.65 -21.66
N ALA A 79 -7.96 -33.19 -20.47
CA ALA A 79 -8.77 -32.87 -19.29
C ALA A 79 -8.25 -31.63 -18.54
N ALA A 80 -6.93 -31.43 -18.53
CA ALA A 80 -6.30 -30.27 -17.90
C ALA A 80 -4.90 -30.00 -18.49
N VAL A 81 -4.51 -28.73 -18.46
CA VAL A 81 -3.27 -28.16 -19.02
C VAL A 81 -2.73 -27.16 -18.02
N ARG A 82 -1.45 -27.27 -17.63
CA ARG A 82 -0.76 -26.23 -16.84
C ARG A 82 0.73 -26.14 -17.19
N PHE A 83 1.26 -24.93 -17.21
CA PHE A 83 2.69 -24.69 -17.32
C PHE A 83 3.38 -24.67 -15.95
N SER A 84 4.65 -25.05 -15.92
CA SER A 84 5.54 -24.73 -14.80
C SER A 84 5.64 -23.21 -14.64
N PRO A 85 5.93 -22.68 -13.44
CA PRO A 85 5.97 -21.23 -13.21
C PRO A 85 6.94 -20.45 -14.12
N ASN A 86 8.02 -21.09 -14.59
CA ASN A 86 8.97 -20.53 -15.56
C ASN A 86 8.60 -20.79 -17.05
N GLN A 87 7.43 -21.39 -17.30
CA GLN A 87 6.90 -21.75 -18.62
C GLN A 87 7.81 -22.67 -19.46
N GLN A 88 8.69 -23.42 -18.80
CA GLN A 88 9.62 -24.35 -19.48
C GLN A 88 9.07 -25.76 -19.62
N ILE A 89 8.15 -26.18 -18.75
CA ILE A 89 7.59 -27.54 -18.75
C ILE A 89 6.07 -27.44 -18.82
N LEU A 90 5.46 -28.10 -19.80
CA LEU A 90 4.02 -28.22 -19.92
C LEU A 90 3.57 -29.56 -19.36
N ALA A 91 2.61 -29.56 -18.44
CA ALA A 91 1.94 -30.75 -17.94
C ALA A 91 0.53 -30.86 -18.53
N LEU A 92 0.22 -32.03 -19.09
CA LEU A 92 -1.04 -32.36 -19.75
C LEU A 92 -1.68 -33.58 -19.09
N GLN A 93 -2.95 -33.48 -18.70
CA GLN A 93 -3.74 -34.62 -18.26
C GLN A 93 -4.58 -35.14 -19.41
N ARG A 94 -4.20 -36.30 -19.95
CA ARG A 94 -4.97 -37.02 -20.99
C ARG A 94 -5.62 -38.29 -20.45
N ALA A 95 -4.87 -39.01 -19.63
CA ALA A 95 -5.37 -40.18 -18.93
C ALA A 95 -5.85 -39.78 -17.53
N PRO A 96 -6.87 -40.46 -16.98
CA PRO A 96 -7.36 -40.18 -15.63
C PRO A 96 -6.35 -40.52 -14.53
N ASN A 97 -5.31 -41.32 -14.82
CA ASN A 97 -4.32 -41.81 -13.84
C ASN A 97 -2.87 -41.39 -14.17
N ALA A 98 -2.66 -40.53 -15.17
CA ALA A 98 -1.33 -40.17 -15.64
C ALA A 98 -1.26 -38.75 -16.18
N LEU A 99 -0.08 -38.13 -16.06
CA LEU A 99 0.24 -36.83 -16.65
C LEU A 99 1.39 -36.97 -17.66
N ASP A 100 1.21 -36.34 -18.81
CA ASP A 100 2.23 -36.15 -19.84
C ASP A 100 2.99 -34.84 -19.58
N PHE A 101 4.31 -34.86 -19.72
CA PHE A 101 5.21 -33.72 -19.58
C PHE A 101 5.92 -33.44 -20.90
N ILE A 102 5.96 -32.17 -21.30
CA ILE A 102 6.65 -31.70 -22.51
C ILE A 102 7.60 -30.56 -22.12
N ASN A 103 8.89 -30.74 -22.34
CA ASN A 103 9.90 -29.70 -22.09
C ASN A 103 9.94 -28.74 -23.29
N SER A 104 9.86 -27.43 -23.05
CA SER A 104 9.94 -26.39 -24.09
C SER A 104 9.01 -26.68 -25.28
N PRO A 105 7.68 -26.59 -25.13
CA PRO A 105 6.73 -26.98 -26.18
C PRO A 105 6.81 -26.11 -27.45
N LYS A 106 7.57 -25.00 -27.43
CA LYS A 106 7.91 -24.21 -28.61
C LYS A 106 8.80 -24.99 -29.60
N ASP A 107 9.56 -25.96 -29.09
CA ASP A 107 10.44 -26.79 -29.90
C ASP A 107 9.68 -28.04 -30.38
N ALA A 108 9.42 -28.10 -31.69
CA ALA A 108 8.72 -29.23 -32.32
C ALA A 108 9.40 -30.61 -32.15
N LYS A 109 10.63 -30.66 -31.63
CA LYS A 109 11.41 -31.88 -31.37
C LYS A 109 11.25 -32.43 -29.95
N SER A 110 10.50 -31.76 -29.08
CA SER A 110 10.34 -32.20 -27.70
C SER A 110 9.44 -33.43 -27.60
N LEU A 111 10.03 -34.56 -27.18
CA LEU A 111 9.30 -35.79 -26.94
C LEU A 111 8.61 -35.75 -25.57
N PRO A 112 7.30 -36.03 -25.48
CA PRO A 112 6.59 -36.12 -24.22
C PRO A 112 7.06 -37.33 -23.40
N TYR A 113 7.05 -37.21 -22.08
CA TYR A 113 7.22 -38.33 -21.14
C TYR A 113 6.07 -38.35 -20.14
N CYS A 114 5.66 -39.56 -19.71
CA CYS A 114 4.45 -39.76 -18.92
C CYS A 114 4.77 -40.27 -17.52
N GLN A 115 4.12 -39.73 -16.50
CA GLN A 115 4.15 -40.24 -15.13
C GLN A 115 2.76 -40.74 -14.73
N THR A 116 2.67 -42.01 -14.36
CA THR A 116 1.45 -42.60 -13.79
C THR A 116 1.45 -42.47 -12.27
N CYS A 117 0.27 -42.39 -11.66
CA CYS A 117 0.11 -42.50 -10.21
C CYS A 117 0.67 -43.82 -9.66
N LYS A 118 0.98 -43.85 -8.35
CA LYS A 118 1.47 -45.07 -7.69
C LYS A 118 0.39 -46.15 -7.61
N GLY A 119 -0.87 -45.76 -7.44
CA GLY A 119 -2.00 -46.68 -7.44
C GLY A 119 -2.44 -47.07 -8.85
N LYS A 120 -2.70 -48.36 -9.07
CA LYS A 120 -3.20 -48.83 -10.38
C LYS A 120 -4.62 -48.35 -10.69
N THR A 121 -5.41 -48.10 -9.65
CA THR A 121 -6.82 -47.67 -9.74
C THR A 121 -7.03 -46.22 -9.36
N THR A 122 -6.00 -45.53 -8.86
CA THR A 122 -6.10 -44.13 -8.40
C THR A 122 -6.24 -43.21 -9.59
N ARG A 123 -7.17 -42.26 -9.48
CA ARG A 123 -7.39 -41.23 -10.49
C ARG A 123 -6.92 -39.87 -9.98
N ILE A 124 -6.31 -39.08 -10.86
CA ILE A 124 -5.89 -37.70 -10.62
C ILE A 124 -7.12 -36.82 -10.76
N THR A 125 -7.47 -36.12 -9.68
CA THR A 125 -8.57 -35.14 -9.64
C THR A 125 -8.09 -33.75 -10.03
N ASP A 126 -6.87 -33.37 -9.61
CA ASP A 126 -6.24 -32.08 -9.93
C ASP A 126 -4.71 -32.18 -9.77
N PHE A 127 -3.93 -31.24 -10.31
CA PHE A 127 -2.46 -31.25 -10.14
C PHE A 127 -1.84 -29.85 -10.13
N PHE A 128 -0.97 -29.53 -9.18
CA PHE A 128 -0.45 -28.15 -9.01
C PHE A 128 1.07 -28.10 -9.06
N TRP A 129 1.64 -27.09 -9.71
CA TRP A 129 3.06 -26.80 -9.63
C TRP A 129 3.38 -26.08 -8.31
N ALA A 130 4.19 -26.70 -7.46
CA ALA A 130 4.68 -26.12 -6.21
C ALA A 130 5.95 -25.28 -6.41
N SER A 131 6.75 -25.67 -7.40
CA SER A 131 8.01 -25.04 -7.81
C SER A 131 8.20 -25.19 -9.32
N ASN A 132 9.34 -24.76 -9.85
CA ASN A 132 9.70 -24.93 -11.27
C ASN A 132 9.86 -26.40 -11.67
N THR A 133 10.22 -27.26 -10.73
CA THR A 133 10.49 -28.69 -10.95
C THR A 133 9.69 -29.60 -10.04
N GLU A 134 8.85 -29.07 -9.15
CA GLU A 134 8.07 -29.87 -8.20
C GLU A 134 6.58 -29.72 -8.49
N ILE A 135 5.91 -30.86 -8.57
CA ILE A 135 4.50 -30.96 -8.94
C ILE A 135 3.76 -31.86 -7.94
N ILE A 136 2.55 -31.46 -7.61
CA ILE A 136 1.66 -32.10 -6.65
C ILE A 136 0.52 -32.75 -7.44
N PHE A 137 0.32 -34.05 -7.29
CA PHE A 137 -0.82 -34.76 -7.84
C PHE A 137 -1.85 -34.93 -6.74
N VAL A 138 -3.04 -34.39 -6.94
CA VAL A 138 -4.19 -34.67 -6.08
C VAL A 138 -4.94 -35.83 -6.71
N THR A 139 -5.06 -36.91 -5.95
CA THR A 139 -5.73 -38.15 -6.36
C THR A 139 -7.03 -38.32 -5.59
N ASP A 140 -7.88 -39.24 -6.05
CA ASP A 140 -9.11 -39.66 -5.37
C ASP A 140 -8.93 -40.12 -3.91
N ASN A 141 -7.73 -40.59 -3.54
CA ASN A 141 -7.43 -41.18 -2.24
C ASN A 141 -6.44 -40.34 -1.38
N GLY A 142 -5.88 -39.26 -1.93
CA GLY A 142 -4.85 -38.46 -1.24
C GLY A 142 -3.99 -37.63 -2.18
N VAL A 143 -2.75 -37.36 -1.78
CA VAL A 143 -1.81 -36.49 -2.50
C VAL A 143 -0.47 -37.18 -2.72
N GLU A 144 0.06 -37.08 -3.93
CA GLU A 144 1.38 -37.58 -4.31
C GLU A 144 2.28 -36.40 -4.74
N PHE A 145 3.54 -36.39 -4.30
CA PHE A 145 4.54 -35.38 -4.64
C PHE A 145 5.54 -35.95 -5.61
N TYR A 146 5.84 -35.17 -6.64
CA TYR A 146 6.74 -35.55 -7.70
C TYR A 146 7.75 -34.44 -7.98
N GLU A 147 8.97 -34.85 -8.23
CA GLU A 147 10.05 -34.01 -8.72
C GLU A 147 10.30 -34.36 -10.19
N VAL A 148 10.27 -33.35 -11.04
CA VAL A 148 10.44 -33.46 -12.49
C VAL A 148 11.90 -33.16 -12.81
N GLU A 149 12.59 -34.14 -13.38
CA GLU A 149 13.97 -34.01 -13.84
C GLU A 149 13.98 -33.82 -15.37
N PRO A 150 13.98 -32.56 -15.88
CA PRO A 150 13.82 -32.30 -17.31
C PRO A 150 14.97 -32.85 -18.14
N GLU A 151 16.20 -32.86 -17.62
CA GLU A 151 17.39 -33.40 -18.29
C GLU A 151 17.29 -34.90 -18.55
N LYS A 152 16.74 -35.65 -17.59
CA LYS A 152 16.57 -37.10 -17.68
C LYS A 152 15.23 -37.52 -18.28
N LYS A 153 14.33 -36.56 -18.54
CA LYS A 153 12.94 -36.80 -18.95
C LYS A 153 12.24 -37.81 -18.03
N ALA A 154 12.46 -37.67 -16.73
CA ALA A 154 11.98 -38.58 -15.71
C ALA A 154 11.26 -37.79 -14.61
N VAL A 155 10.31 -38.46 -13.94
CA VAL A 155 9.57 -37.88 -12.81
C VAL A 155 9.71 -38.83 -11.63
N ARG A 156 10.18 -38.31 -10.50
CA ARG A 156 10.46 -39.08 -9.29
C ARG A 156 9.45 -38.77 -8.22
N CYS A 157 8.75 -39.78 -7.72
CA CYS A 157 7.87 -39.60 -6.57
C CYS A 157 8.70 -39.42 -5.30
N THR A 158 8.49 -38.30 -4.60
CA THR A 158 9.23 -37.96 -3.37
C THR A 158 8.43 -38.35 -2.12
N LYS A 159 7.12 -38.13 -2.11
CA LYS A 159 6.26 -38.38 -0.94
C LYS A 159 4.82 -38.70 -1.37
N THR A 160 4.12 -39.47 -0.56
CA THR A 160 2.69 -39.75 -0.74
C THR A 160 1.98 -39.62 0.60
N MET A 161 0.79 -39.01 0.60
CA MET A 161 -0.02 -38.78 1.79
C MET A 161 -1.48 -39.19 1.51
N SER A 162 -1.96 -40.20 2.21
CA SER A 162 -3.35 -40.66 2.10
C SER A 162 -4.26 -39.83 3.01
N ILE A 163 -5.37 -39.33 2.45
CA ILE A 163 -6.36 -38.49 3.17
C ILE A 163 -7.74 -39.16 3.18
N GLY A 164 -7.99 -40.10 2.26
CA GLY A 164 -9.29 -40.72 2.02
C GLY A 164 -9.95 -40.12 0.78
N LEU A 165 -11.28 -40.18 0.72
CA LEU A 165 -12.08 -39.67 -0.41
C LEU A 165 -11.82 -38.16 -0.61
N VAL A 166 -11.23 -37.79 -1.75
CA VAL A 166 -11.02 -36.41 -2.16
C VAL A 166 -12.14 -35.98 -3.10
N ASN A 167 -12.88 -34.94 -2.73
CA ASN A 167 -13.95 -34.39 -3.55
C ASN A 167 -13.46 -33.29 -4.50
N TRP A 168 -12.68 -32.35 -3.97
CA TRP A 168 -12.08 -31.24 -4.72
C TRP A 168 -10.87 -30.67 -3.97
N SER A 169 -10.04 -29.91 -4.69
CA SER A 169 -8.84 -29.26 -4.14
C SER A 169 -8.65 -27.85 -4.68
N LEU A 170 -7.98 -27.01 -3.89
CA LEU A 170 -7.63 -25.63 -4.21
C LEU A 170 -6.19 -25.32 -3.81
N TRP A 171 -5.45 -24.64 -4.69
CA TRP A 171 -4.06 -24.26 -4.47
C TRP A 171 -3.91 -22.74 -4.51
N HIS A 172 -3.39 -22.16 -3.43
CA HIS A 172 -3.01 -20.74 -3.39
C HIS A 172 -1.51 -20.60 -3.57
N LYS A 173 -1.08 -20.07 -4.72
CA LYS A 173 0.34 -19.97 -5.09
C LYS A 173 1.11 -19.00 -4.19
N GLU A 174 0.52 -17.86 -3.86
CA GLU A 174 1.22 -16.80 -3.11
C GLU A 174 1.62 -17.27 -1.72
N SER A 175 0.70 -17.94 -1.02
CA SER A 175 0.96 -18.48 0.31
C SER A 175 1.46 -19.93 0.29
N LYS A 176 1.48 -20.58 -0.89
CA LYS A 176 1.81 -22.00 -1.09
C LYS A 176 0.96 -22.95 -0.23
N HIS A 177 -0.33 -22.66 -0.11
CA HIS A 177 -1.27 -23.51 0.63
C HIS A 177 -2.12 -24.35 -0.32
N LEU A 178 -2.34 -25.61 0.05
CA LEU A 178 -3.25 -26.54 -0.60
C LEU A 178 -4.40 -26.85 0.37
N ILE A 179 -5.65 -26.72 -0.05
CA ILE A 179 -6.78 -27.28 0.69
C ILE A 179 -7.44 -28.40 -0.09
N ILE A 180 -7.84 -29.42 0.65
CA ILE A 180 -8.51 -30.60 0.13
C ILE A 180 -9.80 -30.82 0.91
N SER A 181 -10.90 -30.93 0.17
CA SER A 181 -12.18 -31.34 0.73
C SER A 181 -12.34 -32.85 0.70
N SER A 182 -12.84 -33.38 1.81
CA SER A 182 -13.11 -34.80 2.04
C SER A 182 -14.44 -34.99 2.79
N GLY A 183 -14.89 -36.24 2.88
CA GLY A 183 -16.15 -36.62 3.52
C GLY A 183 -17.33 -36.64 2.56
N THR A 184 -18.43 -37.25 3.00
CA THR A 184 -19.63 -37.47 2.18
C THR A 184 -20.30 -36.17 1.73
N TYR A 185 -20.24 -35.13 2.56
CA TYR A 185 -20.83 -33.81 2.27
C TYR A 185 -19.79 -32.77 1.82
N GLY A 186 -18.50 -33.14 1.78
CA GLY A 186 -17.39 -32.24 1.48
C GLY A 186 -17.05 -31.22 2.57
N ASN A 187 -17.61 -31.37 3.76
CA ASN A 187 -17.47 -30.44 4.88
C ASN A 187 -16.14 -30.58 5.65
N LEU A 188 -15.38 -31.65 5.46
CA LEU A 188 -14.08 -31.84 6.09
C LEU A 188 -12.99 -31.28 5.19
N ILE A 189 -12.37 -30.19 5.63
CA ILE A 189 -11.30 -29.51 4.92
C ILE A 189 -9.95 -29.84 5.58
N TYR A 190 -9.00 -30.27 4.76
CA TYR A 190 -7.61 -30.53 5.17
C TYR A 190 -6.69 -29.50 4.51
N PRO A 191 -6.20 -28.51 5.27
CA PRO A 191 -5.21 -27.56 4.79
C PRO A 191 -3.80 -28.13 4.90
N PHE A 192 -2.97 -27.80 3.92
CA PHE A 192 -1.56 -28.09 3.89
C PHE A 192 -0.79 -26.84 3.47
N GLN A 193 0.39 -26.65 4.02
CA GLN A 193 1.33 -25.61 3.60
C GLN A 193 2.58 -26.26 3.02
N TYR A 194 2.99 -25.78 1.86
CA TYR A 194 4.20 -26.22 1.19
C TYR A 194 5.35 -25.28 1.50
N GLU A 195 6.41 -25.84 2.08
CA GLU A 195 7.62 -25.12 2.45
C GLU A 195 8.84 -26.04 2.24
N ASN A 196 9.82 -25.54 1.48
CA ASN A 196 11.11 -26.18 1.23
C ASN A 196 11.02 -27.68 0.84
N GLY A 197 10.19 -28.04 -0.14
CA GLY A 197 10.07 -29.43 -0.58
C GLY A 197 9.18 -30.31 0.30
N THR A 198 8.60 -29.77 1.36
CA THR A 198 7.79 -30.52 2.32
C THR A 198 6.40 -29.93 2.52
N LEU A 199 5.38 -30.79 2.55
CA LEU A 199 4.05 -30.41 3.03
C LEU A 199 3.90 -30.61 4.53
N TYR A 200 3.44 -29.56 5.18
CA TYR A 200 2.98 -29.55 6.56
C TYR A 200 1.46 -29.56 6.62
N LYS A 201 0.89 -30.52 7.34
CA LYS A 201 -0.55 -30.69 7.53
C LYS A 201 -1.04 -29.81 8.69
N TYR A 202 -2.16 -29.11 8.48
CA TYR A 202 -2.88 -28.36 9.51
C TYR A 202 -3.89 -29.26 10.22
N ASN A 203 -4.43 -28.78 11.33
CA ASN A 203 -5.59 -29.41 11.94
C ASN A 203 -6.77 -29.46 10.97
N LYS A 204 -7.51 -30.57 11.01
CA LYS A 204 -8.73 -30.72 10.19
C LYS A 204 -9.72 -29.62 10.55
N LEU A 205 -10.32 -29.00 9.54
CA LEU A 205 -11.39 -28.04 9.69
C LEU A 205 -12.71 -28.72 9.32
N GLU A 206 -13.70 -28.64 10.20
CA GLU A 206 -15.07 -29.05 9.89
C GLU A 206 -15.92 -27.81 9.65
N VAL A 207 -16.43 -27.67 8.42
CA VAL A 207 -17.25 -26.53 8.02
C VAL A 207 -18.71 -26.84 8.34
N GLU A 208 -19.35 -25.97 9.11
CA GLU A 208 -20.78 -26.05 9.41
C GLU A 208 -21.60 -25.78 8.14
N LEU A 209 -22.36 -26.76 7.66
CA LEU A 209 -23.27 -26.61 6.51
C LEU A 209 -24.59 -25.95 6.93
N ILE A 210 -25.29 -25.30 5.98
CA ILE A 210 -26.63 -24.72 6.20
C ILE A 210 -27.64 -25.83 6.51
N PHE A 211 -27.58 -26.92 5.75
CA PHE A 211 -28.42 -28.10 5.93
C PHE A 211 -27.62 -29.37 5.66
N TYR A 212 -28.04 -30.46 6.30
CA TYR A 212 -27.54 -31.79 6.01
C TYR A 212 -28.64 -32.55 5.25
N PRO A 213 -28.43 -32.89 3.96
CA PRO A 213 -29.42 -33.65 3.22
C PRO A 213 -29.58 -35.04 3.84
N ILE A 214 -30.81 -35.56 3.79
CA ILE A 214 -31.15 -36.91 4.28
C ILE A 214 -30.37 -37.96 3.48
N GLU A 215 -30.15 -37.71 2.19
CA GLU A 215 -29.25 -38.52 1.35
C GLU A 215 -27.84 -37.91 1.31
N PRO A 216 -26.77 -38.72 1.45
CA PRO A 216 -25.40 -38.23 1.45
C PRO A 216 -25.01 -37.76 0.05
N LYS A 217 -25.24 -36.48 -0.23
CA LYS A 217 -24.82 -35.79 -1.45
C LYS A 217 -23.80 -34.70 -1.09
N LEU A 218 -22.82 -34.50 -1.96
CA LEU A 218 -21.84 -33.42 -1.84
C LEU A 218 -22.56 -32.05 -1.79
N THR A 219 -22.47 -31.37 -0.64
CA THR A 219 -23.12 -30.06 -0.42
C THR A 219 -22.14 -28.93 -0.61
N LEU A 220 -20.92 -29.05 -0.06
CA LEU A 220 -19.88 -28.04 -0.24
C LEU A 220 -19.12 -28.29 -1.55
N LEU A 221 -19.35 -27.44 -2.54
CA LEU A 221 -18.71 -27.52 -3.86
C LEU A 221 -17.46 -26.65 -3.92
N ARG A 222 -16.58 -26.94 -4.89
CA ARG A 222 -15.37 -26.14 -5.16
C ARG A 222 -15.67 -24.65 -5.34
N ARG A 223 -16.78 -24.30 -5.99
CA ARG A 223 -17.20 -22.91 -6.26
C ARG A 223 -17.58 -22.12 -5.01
N ASP A 224 -17.81 -22.81 -3.88
CA ASP A 224 -18.26 -22.20 -2.63
C ASP A 224 -17.10 -22.10 -1.61
N ALA A 225 -15.86 -22.42 -2.02
CA ALA A 225 -14.68 -22.37 -1.17
C ALA A 225 -13.53 -21.62 -1.87
N PHE A 226 -12.79 -20.82 -1.10
CA PHE A 226 -11.72 -19.98 -1.62
C PHE A 226 -10.54 -19.91 -0.65
N LEU A 227 -9.34 -19.69 -1.19
CA LEU A 227 -8.17 -19.27 -0.42
C LEU A 227 -7.83 -17.85 -0.80
N ALA A 228 -7.48 -17.04 0.21
CA ALA A 228 -7.08 -15.68 -0.03
C ALA A 228 -6.11 -15.17 1.02
N THR A 229 -5.30 -14.19 0.63
CA THR A 229 -4.45 -13.45 1.56
C THR A 229 -5.03 -12.04 1.73
N ILE A 230 -5.45 -11.71 2.95
CA ILE A 230 -6.06 -10.42 3.29
C ILE A 230 -5.24 -9.85 4.44
N TYR A 231 -4.71 -8.64 4.30
CA TYR A 231 -3.80 -8.02 5.28
C TYR A 231 -2.65 -8.94 5.75
N ASN A 232 -2.01 -9.63 4.79
CA ASN A 232 -0.90 -10.56 5.03
C ASN A 232 -1.26 -11.78 5.92
N GLN A 233 -2.55 -12.08 6.06
CA GLN A 233 -3.05 -13.28 6.72
C GLN A 233 -3.80 -14.15 5.71
N VAL A 234 -3.57 -15.46 5.78
CA VAL A 234 -4.21 -16.42 4.88
C VAL A 234 -5.52 -16.89 5.48
N TYR A 235 -6.59 -16.79 4.70
CA TYR A 235 -7.93 -17.21 5.09
C TYR A 235 -8.44 -18.30 4.15
N ILE A 236 -9.08 -19.30 4.74
CA ILE A 236 -10.00 -20.21 4.04
C ILE A 236 -11.38 -19.57 4.15
N MET A 237 -12.00 -19.29 3.02
CA MET A 237 -13.31 -18.64 2.96
C MET A 237 -14.33 -19.63 2.41
N THR A 238 -15.46 -19.79 3.10
CA THR A 238 -16.56 -20.65 2.64
C THR A 238 -17.84 -19.85 2.50
N LEU A 239 -18.39 -19.88 1.29
CA LEU A 239 -19.63 -19.22 0.92
C LEU A 239 -20.79 -20.16 1.22
N LYS A 240 -21.57 -19.82 2.24
CA LYS A 240 -22.80 -20.50 2.59
C LYS A 240 -23.93 -19.85 1.81
N GLN A 241 -24.21 -20.39 0.63
CA GLN A 241 -25.37 -20.01 -0.17
C GLN A 241 -26.23 -21.23 -0.46
N ASP A 242 -27.54 -21.09 -0.30
CA ASP A 242 -28.51 -22.07 -0.77
C ASP A 242 -29.59 -21.34 -1.56
N THR A 243 -29.71 -21.71 -2.83
CA THR A 243 -30.69 -21.12 -3.76
C THR A 243 -32.12 -21.56 -3.48
N HIS A 244 -32.31 -22.63 -2.72
CA HIS A 244 -33.62 -23.17 -2.39
C HIS A 244 -34.09 -22.81 -0.99
N SER A 245 -33.17 -22.42 -0.10
CA SER A 245 -33.53 -21.94 1.25
C SER A 245 -33.89 -20.45 1.25
N SER A 246 -34.73 -20.07 2.21
CA SER A 246 -35.00 -18.65 2.51
C SER A 246 -33.94 -18.04 3.43
N GLN A 247 -32.86 -18.77 3.78
CA GLN A 247 -31.83 -18.24 4.66
C GLN A 247 -30.88 -17.31 3.89
N PRO A 248 -30.50 -16.17 4.50
CA PRO A 248 -29.57 -15.24 3.86
C PRO A 248 -28.21 -15.91 3.66
N ALA A 249 -27.54 -15.58 2.56
CA ALA A 249 -26.20 -16.07 2.31
C ALA A 249 -25.19 -15.42 3.27
N GLU A 250 -24.22 -16.22 3.71
CA GLU A 250 -23.15 -15.79 4.60
C GLU A 250 -21.78 -16.27 4.09
N LEU A 251 -20.73 -15.49 4.31
CA LEU A 251 -19.35 -15.85 4.01
C LEU A 251 -18.58 -16.02 5.31
N VAL A 252 -18.08 -17.23 5.56
CA VAL A 252 -17.33 -17.55 6.78
C VAL A 252 -15.84 -17.60 6.47
N LEU A 253 -15.04 -16.89 7.27
CA LEU A 253 -13.60 -16.84 7.12
C LEU A 253 -12.90 -17.55 8.28
N TYR A 254 -12.03 -18.48 7.92
CA TYR A 254 -11.18 -19.24 8.84
C TYR A 254 -9.73 -18.83 8.63
N ARG A 255 -9.12 -18.25 9.65
CA ARG A 255 -7.71 -17.84 9.62
C ARG A 255 -6.80 -19.04 9.83
N LEU A 256 -5.75 -19.13 9.00
CA LEU A 256 -4.64 -20.07 9.18
C LEU A 256 -3.56 -19.41 10.03
N SER A 257 -3.29 -19.96 11.22
CA SER A 257 -2.21 -19.49 12.08
C SER A 257 -0.86 -20.12 11.69
N ARG A 258 0.25 -19.47 12.09
CA ARG A 258 1.60 -20.05 11.96
C ARG A 258 1.78 -21.33 12.77
N GLU A 259 1.00 -21.49 13.83
CA GLU A 259 0.98 -22.68 14.69
C GLU A 259 0.20 -23.86 14.09
N LYS A 260 -0.17 -23.78 12.80
CA LYS A 260 -0.91 -24.82 12.07
C LYS A 260 -2.31 -25.10 12.62
N VAL A 261 -2.89 -24.10 13.29
CA VAL A 261 -4.26 -24.11 13.82
C VAL A 261 -5.16 -23.30 12.89
N VAL A 262 -6.39 -23.79 12.70
CA VAL A 262 -7.42 -23.12 11.90
C VAL A 262 -8.48 -22.57 12.84
N THR A 263 -8.71 -21.25 12.82
CA THR A 263 -9.66 -20.58 13.70
C THR A 263 -10.70 -19.81 12.91
N LYS A 264 -11.99 -19.96 13.23
CA LYS A 264 -13.06 -19.11 12.69
C LYS A 264 -12.90 -17.70 13.27
N THR A 265 -12.78 -16.69 12.43
CA THR A 265 -12.50 -15.30 12.90
C THR A 265 -13.52 -14.29 12.40
N HIS A 266 -14.03 -14.43 11.17
CA HIS A 266 -14.99 -13.48 10.61
C HIS A 266 -16.18 -14.19 9.96
N VAL A 267 -17.34 -13.54 10.02
CA VAL A 267 -18.55 -13.94 9.29
C VAL A 267 -19.15 -12.70 8.64
N LEU A 268 -19.27 -12.69 7.31
CA LEU A 268 -19.97 -11.64 6.58
C LEU A 268 -21.40 -12.10 6.31
N LYS A 269 -22.39 -11.34 6.75
CA LYS A 269 -23.80 -11.63 6.52
C LYS A 269 -24.33 -10.70 5.43
N PHE A 270 -24.81 -11.27 4.32
CA PHE A 270 -25.25 -10.47 3.17
C PHE A 270 -26.70 -10.01 3.29
N ASN A 271 -27.47 -10.57 4.23
CA ASN A 271 -28.89 -10.28 4.45
C ASN A 271 -29.76 -10.36 3.16
N SER A 272 -29.27 -11.13 2.18
CA SER A 272 -29.87 -11.31 0.87
C SER A 272 -29.69 -12.77 0.43
N THR A 273 -30.60 -13.25 -0.41
CA THR A 273 -30.58 -14.59 -0.99
C THR A 273 -30.28 -14.49 -2.48
N GLY A 274 -29.60 -15.49 -3.02
CA GLY A 274 -29.22 -15.48 -4.43
C GLY A 274 -27.90 -16.18 -4.70
N HIS A 275 -27.37 -15.92 -5.89
CA HIS A 275 -26.10 -16.42 -6.38
C HIS A 275 -25.06 -15.34 -6.16
N PHE A 276 -24.13 -15.63 -5.26
CA PHE A 276 -23.03 -14.74 -4.93
C PHE A 276 -21.73 -15.29 -5.52
N GLN A 277 -20.90 -14.37 -5.99
CA GLN A 277 -19.52 -14.62 -6.37
C GLN A 277 -18.63 -13.65 -5.60
N VAL A 278 -17.41 -14.06 -5.29
CA VAL A 278 -16.51 -13.28 -4.44
C VAL A 278 -15.22 -13.00 -5.18
N ASN A 279 -14.75 -11.76 -5.16
CA ASN A 279 -13.41 -11.34 -5.57
C ASN A 279 -12.71 -10.63 -4.42
N ILE A 280 -11.38 -10.63 -4.46
CA ILE A 280 -10.54 -10.03 -3.44
C ILE A 280 -9.54 -9.13 -4.14
N VAL A 281 -9.66 -7.83 -3.91
CA VAL A 281 -8.85 -6.82 -4.58
C VAL A 281 -8.32 -5.86 -3.52
N ASP A 282 -7.00 -5.71 -3.43
CA ASP A 282 -6.35 -4.81 -2.48
C ASP A 282 -6.81 -5.01 -1.01
N SER A 283 -6.89 -6.27 -0.57
CA SER A 283 -7.41 -6.69 0.75
C SER A 283 -8.89 -6.34 1.02
N LEU A 284 -9.66 -5.90 0.02
CA LEU A 284 -11.12 -5.78 0.08
C LEU A 284 -11.79 -7.03 -0.46
N ILE A 285 -12.88 -7.43 0.18
CA ILE A 285 -13.74 -8.53 -0.26
C ILE A 285 -14.90 -7.93 -1.05
N LEU A 286 -14.92 -8.19 -2.35
CA LEU A 286 -15.99 -7.85 -3.28
C LEU A 286 -16.95 -9.02 -3.36
N VAL A 287 -18.22 -8.79 -3.04
CA VAL A 287 -19.27 -9.82 -3.15
C VAL A 287 -20.26 -9.38 -4.22
N HIS A 288 -20.19 -10.04 -5.37
CA HIS A 288 -21.05 -9.80 -6.51
C HIS A 288 -22.36 -10.59 -6.36
N HIS A 289 -23.49 -9.88 -6.37
CA HIS A 289 -24.81 -10.49 -6.38
C HIS A 289 -25.38 -10.44 -7.80
N LEU A 290 -25.45 -11.60 -8.47
CA LEU A 290 -25.81 -11.68 -9.89
C LEU A 290 -27.26 -11.25 -10.14
N GLN A 291 -28.19 -11.61 -9.25
CA GLN A 291 -29.62 -11.29 -9.44
C GLN A 291 -29.91 -9.79 -9.38
N SER A 292 -29.35 -9.07 -8.40
CA SER A 292 -29.53 -7.61 -8.30
C SER A 292 -28.55 -6.81 -9.15
N LYS A 293 -27.55 -7.47 -9.74
CA LYS A 293 -26.45 -6.84 -10.49
C LYS A 293 -25.69 -5.79 -9.67
N THR A 294 -25.49 -6.05 -8.38
CA THR A 294 -24.78 -5.16 -7.45
C THR A 294 -23.57 -5.85 -6.82
N THR A 295 -22.54 -5.08 -6.49
CA THR A 295 -21.37 -5.52 -5.73
C THR A 295 -21.40 -4.91 -4.34
N LEU A 296 -21.24 -5.75 -3.33
CA LEU A 296 -21.03 -5.39 -1.93
C LEU A 296 -19.53 -5.33 -1.66
N LEU A 297 -19.10 -4.34 -0.88
CA LEU A 297 -17.70 -4.16 -0.49
C LEU A 297 -17.56 -4.37 1.01
N TYR A 298 -16.69 -5.29 1.42
CA TYR A 298 -16.36 -5.53 2.82
C TYR A 298 -14.87 -5.35 3.05
N ASP A 299 -14.54 -4.76 4.20
CA ASP A 299 -13.18 -4.67 4.69
C ASP A 299 -13.13 -5.32 6.08
N LEU A 300 -12.24 -6.30 6.27
CA LEU A 300 -12.15 -7.01 7.54
C LEU A 300 -11.74 -6.13 8.71
N LYS A 301 -11.12 -4.97 8.47
CA LYS A 301 -10.72 -4.01 9.51
C LYS A 301 -11.85 -3.12 10.00
N PHE A 302 -12.94 -2.98 9.24
CA PHE A 302 -13.99 -2.00 9.51
C PHE A 302 -15.35 -2.70 9.67
N SER A 303 -16.26 -2.10 10.44
CA SER A 303 -17.67 -2.51 10.55
C SER A 303 -17.93 -3.97 10.99
N SER A 304 -17.47 -4.34 12.19
CA SER A 304 -17.81 -5.64 12.80
C SER A 304 -18.39 -5.53 14.21
N VAL A 305 -19.41 -6.35 14.50
CA VAL A 305 -19.86 -6.65 15.86
C VAL A 305 -19.09 -7.87 16.34
N CYS A 306 -18.38 -7.77 17.46
CA CYS A 306 -17.65 -8.90 18.03
C CYS A 306 -18.59 -9.76 18.88
N ASP A 307 -18.83 -10.99 18.45
CA ASP A 307 -19.55 -12.01 19.21
C ASP A 307 -18.61 -13.18 19.51
N GLN A 308 -18.31 -13.42 20.78
CA GLN A 308 -17.45 -14.53 21.23
C GLN A 308 -16.11 -14.64 20.47
N GLN A 309 -15.41 -13.51 20.28
CA GLN A 309 -14.13 -13.39 19.51
C GLN A 309 -14.25 -13.55 17.98
N ILE A 310 -15.47 -13.72 17.46
CA ILE A 310 -15.76 -13.74 16.02
C ILE A 310 -16.31 -12.36 15.62
N ALA A 311 -15.69 -11.73 14.63
CA ALA A 311 -16.16 -10.46 14.09
C ALA A 311 -17.24 -10.70 13.01
N ILE A 312 -18.46 -10.27 13.30
CA ILE A 312 -19.61 -10.40 12.42
C ILE A 312 -19.84 -9.07 11.69
N HIS A 313 -19.75 -9.11 10.37
CA HIS A 313 -19.93 -7.96 9.49
C HIS A 313 -21.33 -7.99 8.89
N GLN A 314 -22.20 -7.08 9.32
CA GLN A 314 -23.60 -7.02 8.88
C GLN A 314 -23.86 -5.95 7.82
N GLN A 315 -23.01 -4.93 7.74
CA GLN A 315 -23.16 -3.82 6.80
C GLN A 315 -21.93 -3.72 5.91
N PRO A 316 -22.10 -3.62 4.58
CA PRO A 316 -21.00 -3.34 3.68
C PRO A 316 -20.41 -1.94 3.94
N LEU A 317 -19.17 -1.73 3.52
CA LEU A 317 -18.44 -0.47 3.67
C LEU A 317 -19.14 0.70 2.95
N ILE A 318 -19.74 0.42 1.80
CA ILE A 318 -20.51 1.38 1.02
C ILE A 318 -21.85 0.78 0.59
N THR A 319 -22.79 1.63 0.22
CA THR A 319 -24.06 1.22 -0.38
C THR A 319 -23.81 0.33 -1.60
N PRO A 320 -24.51 -0.81 -1.74
CA PRO A 320 -24.29 -1.74 -2.85
C PRO A 320 -24.50 -1.03 -4.20
N LEU A 321 -23.53 -1.15 -5.10
CA LEU A 321 -23.58 -0.53 -6.43
C LEU A 321 -23.21 -1.50 -7.54
N PRO A 322 -23.75 -1.32 -8.77
CA PRO A 322 -23.26 -2.04 -9.94
C PRO A 322 -21.81 -1.62 -10.26
N MET A 323 -21.06 -2.53 -10.90
CA MET A 323 -19.75 -2.18 -11.45
C MET A 323 -19.91 -1.20 -12.60
N LYS A 324 -18.85 -0.43 -12.88
CA LYS A 324 -18.78 0.45 -14.05
C LYS A 324 -19.02 -0.39 -15.32
N PRO A 325 -20.02 -0.06 -16.15
CA PRO A 325 -20.32 -0.85 -17.35
C PRO A 325 -19.18 -0.74 -18.37
N VAL A 326 -18.83 -1.87 -18.99
CA VAL A 326 -17.82 -1.90 -20.05
C VAL A 326 -18.50 -1.59 -21.39
N ILE A 327 -18.27 -0.38 -21.89
CA ILE A 327 -18.75 0.09 -23.20
C ILE A 327 -17.64 -0.18 -24.22
N GLN A 328 -17.38 -1.46 -24.49
CA GLN A 328 -16.46 -1.89 -25.53
C GLN A 328 -17.11 -3.01 -26.34
N MET A 329 -16.83 -3.06 -27.63
CA MET A 329 -17.33 -4.13 -28.50
C MET A 329 -16.70 -5.48 -28.12
N PRO A 330 -17.47 -6.56 -28.03
CA PRO A 330 -16.93 -7.91 -28.10
C PRO A 330 -16.18 -8.12 -29.43
N PRO A 331 -14.95 -8.63 -29.44
CA PRO A 331 -14.24 -8.89 -30.71
C PRO A 331 -14.91 -10.00 -31.53
N PHE A 332 -15.65 -10.90 -30.87
CA PHE A 332 -16.35 -12.02 -31.48
C PHE A 332 -17.87 -11.79 -31.48
N VAL A 333 -18.36 -10.75 -32.16
CA VAL A 333 -19.81 -10.63 -32.40
C VAL A 333 -20.18 -11.62 -33.50
N PRO A 334 -21.08 -12.60 -33.27
CA PRO A 334 -21.55 -13.44 -34.35
C PRO A 334 -22.43 -12.58 -35.27
N SER A 335 -22.02 -12.47 -36.54
CA SER A 335 -22.66 -11.68 -37.58
C SER A 335 -24.02 -12.26 -37.98
N PHE A 336 -25.03 -12.13 -37.12
CA PHE A 336 -26.40 -12.59 -37.36
C PHE A 336 -27.42 -11.48 -37.61
N SER A 337 -27.04 -10.19 -37.61
CA SER A 337 -27.95 -9.11 -38.05
C SER A 337 -27.54 -8.58 -39.42
N SER A 338 -28.30 -8.94 -40.45
CA SER A 338 -28.13 -8.51 -41.85
C SER A 338 -28.60 -7.08 -42.11
N SER A 339 -28.55 -6.18 -41.13
CA SER A 339 -28.96 -4.77 -41.29
C SER A 339 -27.94 -3.81 -40.68
N PRO A 340 -27.29 -2.95 -41.49
CA PRO A 340 -26.38 -1.90 -41.02
C PRO A 340 -27.03 -0.92 -40.04
N ALA A 341 -28.36 -0.76 -40.09
CA ALA A 341 -29.10 0.16 -39.22
C ALA A 341 -29.30 -0.37 -37.79
N ALA A 342 -29.35 -1.68 -37.59
CA ALA A 342 -29.48 -2.29 -36.26
C ALA A 342 -28.15 -2.29 -35.48
N MET A 343 -27.02 -2.36 -36.19
CA MET A 343 -25.68 -2.25 -35.60
C MET A 343 -25.34 -0.84 -35.10
N ALA A 344 -25.96 0.20 -35.67
CA ALA A 344 -25.75 1.59 -35.25
C ALA A 344 -26.61 2.02 -34.03
N ALA A 345 -27.71 1.31 -33.76
CA ALA A 345 -28.67 1.66 -32.71
C ALA A 345 -28.47 0.90 -31.38
N ALA A 346 -27.88 -0.31 -31.43
CA ALA A 346 -27.51 -1.04 -30.23
C ALA A 346 -26.06 -0.68 -29.87
N GLN A 347 -25.84 0.03 -28.76
CA GLN A 347 -24.52 0.08 -28.12
C GLN A 347 -24.22 -1.36 -27.64
N PRO A 348 -23.30 -2.13 -28.24
CA PRO A 348 -23.07 -3.52 -27.85
C PRO A 348 -22.17 -3.50 -26.61
N ALA A 349 -22.74 -3.12 -25.48
CA ALA A 349 -22.09 -3.21 -24.19
C ALA A 349 -22.05 -4.68 -23.76
N TYR A 350 -20.97 -5.10 -23.10
CA TYR A 350 -20.92 -6.41 -22.46
C TYR A 350 -22.07 -6.53 -21.46
N GLU A 351 -22.72 -7.70 -21.42
CA GLU A 351 -23.72 -7.98 -20.40
C GLU A 351 -23.03 -8.15 -19.04
N MET A 352 -23.06 -7.08 -18.24
CA MET A 352 -22.55 -7.13 -16.87
C MET A 352 -23.39 -8.09 -16.02
N TYR A 353 -22.72 -8.90 -15.20
CA TYR A 353 -23.30 -9.97 -14.39
C TYR A 353 -24.03 -11.03 -15.22
N SER A 354 -23.42 -11.43 -16.35
CA SER A 354 -23.94 -12.55 -17.13
C SER A 354 -23.90 -13.83 -16.30
N ASN A 355 -24.87 -14.72 -16.53
CA ASN A 355 -24.90 -16.04 -15.89
C ASN A 355 -23.72 -16.94 -16.29
N ASN A 356 -22.98 -16.57 -17.34
CA ASN A 356 -21.80 -17.29 -17.83
C ASN A 356 -20.50 -16.84 -17.16
N TRP A 357 -20.55 -15.81 -16.30
CA TRP A 357 -19.36 -15.32 -15.60
C TRP A 357 -18.86 -16.36 -14.61
N ILE A 358 -17.57 -16.66 -14.73
CA ILE A 358 -16.84 -17.48 -13.78
C ILE A 358 -15.82 -16.57 -13.11
N VAL A 359 -15.83 -16.59 -11.78
CA VAL A 359 -14.99 -15.74 -10.94
C VAL A 359 -13.90 -16.59 -10.30
N PHE A 360 -12.66 -16.15 -10.46
CA PHE A 360 -11.46 -16.79 -9.95
C PHE A 360 -10.70 -15.83 -9.03
N GLN A 361 -10.06 -16.38 -8.00
CA GLN A 361 -9.31 -15.55 -7.06
C GLN A 361 -7.96 -15.13 -7.66
N PRO A 362 -7.41 -13.98 -7.26
CA PRO A 362 -8.03 -13.00 -6.37
C PRO A 362 -9.05 -12.10 -7.10
N ASP A 363 -8.82 -11.72 -8.36
CA ASP A 363 -9.51 -10.59 -9.00
C ASP A 363 -10.04 -10.89 -10.42
N VAL A 364 -10.08 -12.14 -10.85
CA VAL A 364 -10.32 -12.49 -12.26
C VAL A 364 -11.76 -12.88 -12.55
N ILE A 365 -12.29 -12.34 -13.65
CA ILE A 365 -13.61 -12.69 -14.18
C ILE A 365 -13.45 -13.15 -15.63
N ILE A 366 -13.99 -14.33 -15.95
CA ILE A 366 -13.91 -14.93 -17.28
C ILE A 366 -15.32 -15.18 -17.80
N ASP A 367 -15.57 -14.75 -19.03
CA ASP A 367 -16.70 -15.19 -19.85
C ASP A 367 -16.16 -16.04 -21.00
N ALA A 368 -16.25 -17.36 -20.83
CA ALA A 368 -15.75 -18.33 -21.79
C ALA A 368 -16.56 -18.37 -23.10
N VAL A 369 -17.82 -17.91 -23.08
CA VAL A 369 -18.69 -17.85 -24.27
C VAL A 369 -18.35 -16.65 -25.13
N GLN A 370 -18.01 -15.52 -24.49
CA GLN A 370 -17.59 -14.30 -25.20
C GLN A 370 -16.10 -14.28 -25.53
N GLY A 371 -15.30 -15.15 -24.91
CA GLY A 371 -13.85 -15.22 -25.12
C GLY A 371 -13.10 -14.08 -24.44
N CYS A 372 -13.59 -13.64 -23.27
CA CYS A 372 -13.06 -12.47 -22.57
C CYS A 372 -12.65 -12.82 -21.14
N MET A 373 -11.50 -12.29 -20.74
CA MET A 373 -11.02 -12.30 -19.36
C MET A 373 -10.75 -10.86 -18.93
N TRP A 374 -11.30 -10.49 -17.77
CA TRP A 374 -11.08 -9.21 -17.13
C TRP A 374 -10.44 -9.40 -15.76
N LYS A 375 -9.70 -8.38 -15.33
CA LYS A 375 -9.34 -8.20 -13.92
C LYS A 375 -10.27 -7.19 -13.27
N THR A 376 -10.58 -7.40 -12.02
CA THR A 376 -11.44 -6.51 -11.23
C THR A 376 -10.57 -5.48 -10.54
N GLU A 377 -10.85 -4.22 -10.77
CA GLU A 377 -10.09 -3.10 -10.23
C GLU A 377 -10.97 -2.22 -9.36
N ILE A 378 -10.34 -1.58 -8.38
CA ILE A 378 -10.98 -0.63 -7.48
C ILE A 378 -10.69 0.78 -7.95
N SER A 379 -11.75 1.56 -8.16
CA SER A 379 -11.68 2.98 -8.49
C SER A 379 -11.73 3.80 -7.20
N LEU A 380 -10.56 4.25 -6.73
CA LEU A 380 -10.42 5.05 -5.52
C LEU A 380 -11.17 6.40 -5.55
N PRO A 381 -11.26 7.14 -6.67
CA PRO A 381 -12.03 8.39 -6.72
C PRO A 381 -13.52 8.20 -6.35
N GLY A 382 -14.11 7.05 -6.70
CA GLY A 382 -15.49 6.74 -6.34
C GLY A 382 -15.73 6.66 -4.83
N PHE A 383 -14.71 6.32 -4.03
CA PHE A 383 -14.83 6.27 -2.57
C PHE A 383 -14.99 7.66 -1.96
N VAL A 384 -14.38 8.69 -2.56
CA VAL A 384 -14.44 10.08 -2.07
C VAL A 384 -15.86 10.64 -2.11
N ASP A 385 -16.62 10.28 -3.15
CA ASP A 385 -18.00 10.70 -3.35
C ASP A 385 -19.00 9.88 -2.51
N MET A 386 -18.70 8.60 -2.28
CA MET A 386 -19.62 7.67 -1.64
C MET A 386 -19.50 7.59 -0.12
N ILE A 387 -18.30 7.78 0.43
CA ILE A 387 -18.09 7.75 1.88
C ILE A 387 -18.26 9.16 2.43
N SER A 388 -19.36 9.38 3.15
CA SER A 388 -19.67 10.67 3.79
C SER A 388 -18.71 10.98 4.94
N ASP A 389 -18.34 9.97 5.73
CA ASP A 389 -17.41 10.14 6.85
C ASP A 389 -15.96 10.25 6.37
N LYS A 390 -15.40 11.45 6.49
CA LYS A 390 -14.03 11.77 6.06
C LYS A 390 -12.97 11.05 6.90
N CYS A 391 -13.23 10.78 8.17
CA CYS A 391 -12.30 10.03 9.00
C CYS A 391 -12.20 8.58 8.51
N LEU A 392 -13.35 7.92 8.32
CA LEU A 392 -13.41 6.56 7.76
C LEU A 392 -12.81 6.49 6.35
N LEU A 393 -13.08 7.47 5.50
CA LEU A 393 -12.53 7.56 4.15
C LEU A 393 -11.00 7.53 4.17
N ILE A 394 -10.36 8.35 5.00
CA ILE A 394 -8.89 8.39 5.11
C ILE A 394 -8.35 7.06 5.64
N GLU A 395 -9.01 6.46 6.64
CA GLU A 395 -8.64 5.15 7.17
C GLU A 395 -8.69 4.05 6.11
N VAL A 396 -9.72 4.04 5.27
CA VAL A 396 -9.84 3.10 4.16
C VAL A 396 -8.74 3.36 3.14
N LEU A 397 -8.55 4.61 2.70
CA LEU A 397 -7.56 4.99 1.70
C LEU A 397 -6.11 4.71 2.15
N LEU A 398 -5.81 4.89 3.44
CA LEU A 398 -4.49 4.59 4.01
C LEU A 398 -4.06 3.13 3.80
N HIS A 399 -5.02 2.22 3.69
CA HIS A 399 -4.77 0.80 3.48
C HIS A 399 -4.81 0.38 2.00
N ARG A 400 -4.85 1.33 1.06
CA ARG A 400 -4.92 1.06 -0.37
C ARG A 400 -3.65 1.43 -1.11
N ALA A 401 -3.35 0.63 -2.13
CA ALA A 401 -2.27 0.90 -3.08
C ALA A 401 -2.62 2.12 -3.94
N GLY A 402 -1.67 3.06 -4.11
CA GLY A 402 -1.84 4.22 -4.99
C GLY A 402 -2.76 5.33 -4.46
N ALA A 403 -3.18 5.27 -3.19
CA ALA A 403 -4.08 6.27 -2.61
C ALA A 403 -3.39 7.58 -2.18
N LYS A 404 -2.06 7.64 -2.18
CA LYS A 404 -1.28 8.79 -1.65
C LYS A 404 -1.72 10.14 -2.23
N SER A 405 -1.83 10.26 -3.56
CA SER A 405 -2.25 11.51 -4.22
C SER A 405 -3.68 11.90 -3.83
N LEU A 406 -4.60 10.93 -3.85
CA LEU A 406 -6.00 11.15 -3.49
C LEU A 406 -6.17 11.55 -2.01
N ILE A 407 -5.39 10.96 -1.10
CA ILE A 407 -5.42 11.37 0.31
C ILE A 407 -4.98 12.83 0.44
N LEU A 408 -3.91 13.23 -0.27
CA LEU A 408 -3.44 14.61 -0.26
C LEU A 408 -4.47 15.58 -0.85
N ASP A 409 -5.14 15.20 -1.93
CA ASP A 409 -6.21 15.99 -2.54
C ASP A 409 -7.43 16.13 -1.62
N VAL A 410 -7.83 15.04 -0.94
CA VAL A 410 -8.90 15.07 0.06
C VAL A 410 -8.51 15.98 1.23
N VAL A 411 -7.30 15.82 1.79
CA VAL A 411 -6.83 16.69 2.89
C VAL A 411 -6.76 18.15 2.44
N ARG A 412 -6.27 18.43 1.23
CA ARG A 412 -6.28 19.78 0.65
C ARG A 412 -7.70 20.34 0.59
N SER A 413 -8.66 19.57 0.09
CA SER A 413 -10.08 19.98 0.04
C SER A 413 -10.69 20.21 1.43
N LEU A 414 -10.22 19.54 2.47
CA LEU A 414 -10.72 19.75 3.84
C LEU A 414 -10.15 21.01 4.51
N VAL A 415 -8.99 21.48 4.02
CA VAL A 415 -8.29 22.67 4.57
C VAL A 415 -8.62 23.93 3.76
N THR A 416 -9.04 23.81 2.50
CA THR A 416 -9.46 24.97 1.70
C THR A 416 -10.69 25.67 2.30
N PRO A 417 -10.68 27.01 2.39
CA PRO A 417 -11.68 27.77 3.17
C PRO A 417 -13.12 27.62 2.66
N GLU A 418 -13.31 27.27 1.38
CA GLU A 418 -14.63 27.08 0.76
C GLU A 418 -15.30 25.75 1.17
N THR A 419 -14.51 24.77 1.61
CA THR A 419 -14.92 23.39 1.93
C THR A 419 -14.43 22.95 3.31
N ALA A 420 -14.02 23.91 4.14
CA ALA A 420 -13.39 23.68 5.42
C ALA A 420 -14.29 22.86 6.36
N SER A 421 -13.77 21.73 6.82
CA SER A 421 -14.41 20.89 7.84
C SER A 421 -14.04 21.36 9.26
N SER A 422 -14.67 20.77 10.28
CA SER A 422 -14.33 21.07 11.68
C SER A 422 -12.87 20.71 12.00
N LEU A 423 -12.21 21.59 12.78
CA LEU A 423 -10.81 21.39 13.21
C LEU A 423 -10.61 20.06 13.94
N THR A 424 -11.62 19.60 14.69
CA THR A 424 -11.58 18.29 15.37
C THR A 424 -11.43 17.13 14.40
N THR A 425 -12.19 17.14 13.31
CA THR A 425 -12.12 16.12 12.25
C THR A 425 -10.77 16.16 11.54
N ILE A 426 -10.24 17.36 11.29
CA ILE A 426 -8.91 17.54 10.68
C ILE A 426 -7.81 17.01 11.63
N GLY A 427 -7.90 17.31 12.92
CA GLY A 427 -6.97 16.79 13.94
C GLY A 427 -7.01 15.26 14.03
N GLU A 428 -8.20 14.65 14.02
CA GLU A 428 -8.35 13.19 13.96
C GLU A 428 -7.72 12.58 12.69
N ILE A 429 -7.91 13.23 11.54
CA ILE A 429 -7.29 12.80 10.28
C ILE A 429 -5.77 12.87 10.37
N PHE A 430 -5.21 13.99 10.87
CA PHE A 430 -3.77 14.10 11.07
C PHE A 430 -3.24 13.06 12.05
N ASN A 431 -3.98 12.76 13.12
CA ASN A 431 -3.60 11.72 14.06
C ASN A 431 -3.51 10.34 13.38
N ARG A 432 -4.47 10.01 12.51
CA ARG A 432 -4.46 8.75 11.73
C ARG A 432 -3.30 8.70 10.75
N LEU A 433 -3.00 9.79 10.04
CA LEU A 433 -1.87 9.88 9.11
C LEU A 433 -0.53 9.73 9.84
N ASN A 434 -0.36 10.49 10.94
CA ASN A 434 0.89 10.51 11.71
C ASN A 434 1.11 9.21 12.49
N GLN A 435 0.05 8.52 12.92
CA GLN A 435 0.15 7.19 13.51
C GLN A 435 0.79 6.17 12.54
N VAL A 436 0.38 6.21 11.27
CA VAL A 436 0.95 5.36 10.22
C VAL A 436 2.40 5.76 9.92
N TYR A 437 2.69 7.05 9.90
CA TYR A 437 4.03 7.57 9.67
C TYR A 437 5.01 7.20 10.80
N ALA A 438 4.63 7.38 12.06
CA ALA A 438 5.42 6.99 13.23
C ALA A 438 5.74 5.49 13.24
N TYR A 439 4.76 4.64 12.95
CA TYR A 439 4.99 3.20 12.83
C TYR A 439 6.00 2.85 11.73
N ASN A 440 5.98 3.57 10.60
CA ASN A 440 6.94 3.33 9.52
C ASN A 440 8.36 3.75 9.91
N GLU A 441 8.51 4.82 10.70
CA GLU A 441 9.82 5.24 11.23
C GLU A 441 10.35 4.23 12.26
N ASP A 442 9.50 3.74 13.18
CA ASP A 442 9.87 2.70 14.15
C ASP A 442 10.34 1.40 13.46
N MET A 443 9.65 0.98 12.39
CA MET A 443 10.04 -0.21 11.62
C MET A 443 11.37 -0.03 10.86
N LYS A 444 11.76 1.21 10.53
CA LYS A 444 13.06 1.51 9.90
C LYS A 444 14.19 1.51 10.93
N SER A 445 13.92 1.89 12.18
CA SER A 445 14.92 1.83 13.26
C SER A 445 15.11 0.42 13.82
N ASP A 446 14.06 -0.40 13.87
CA ASP A 446 14.10 -1.77 14.41
C ASP A 446 14.24 -2.83 13.31
N PHE A 447 15.38 -2.88 12.62
CA PHE A 447 15.61 -3.93 11.61
C PHE A 447 15.83 -5.34 12.20
N GLU A 448 15.86 -5.55 13.53
CA GLU A 448 16.31 -6.85 14.06
C GLU A 448 15.52 -7.60 15.14
N VAL A 449 14.49 -7.10 15.86
CA VAL A 449 14.02 -7.90 17.05
C VAL A 449 12.51 -8.07 17.32
N LEU A 450 11.55 -7.28 16.82
CA LEU A 450 10.16 -7.39 17.34
C LEU A 450 9.04 -7.45 16.29
N ALA A 451 9.11 -8.43 15.39
CA ALA A 451 8.01 -8.78 14.47
C ALA A 451 6.81 -9.51 15.14
N VAL A 452 6.75 -9.58 16.48
CA VAL A 452 5.91 -10.56 17.20
C VAL A 452 4.57 -10.01 17.70
N THR A 453 4.33 -8.70 17.79
CA THR A 453 3.12 -8.20 18.48
C THR A 453 2.29 -7.10 17.81
N LYS A 454 2.66 -6.57 16.63
CA LYS A 454 1.83 -5.57 15.92
C LYS A 454 1.74 -5.86 14.41
N SER A 455 1.04 -6.96 14.07
CA SER A 455 0.95 -7.53 12.72
C SER A 455 0.01 -6.80 11.74
N TRP A 456 -0.76 -5.79 12.17
CA TRP A 456 -1.87 -5.26 11.35
C TRP A 456 -1.49 -4.18 10.32
N LEU A 457 -0.36 -3.49 10.49
CA LEU A 457 0.12 -2.42 9.58
C LEU A 457 1.32 -2.84 8.71
N ALA A 458 1.93 -4.00 8.98
CA ALA A 458 3.02 -4.58 8.18
C ALA A 458 2.53 -5.28 6.88
N ALA A 459 1.27 -5.07 6.49
CA ALA A 459 0.71 -5.59 5.25
C ALA A 459 1.04 -4.63 4.09
N ASN A 460 1.55 -5.15 2.97
CA ASN A 460 2.22 -4.48 1.85
C ASN A 460 1.42 -3.40 1.05
N ALA A 461 0.51 -2.63 1.66
CA ALA A 461 -0.24 -1.58 0.96
C ALA A 461 -0.63 -0.39 1.86
N VAL A 462 0.21 -0.02 2.83
CA VAL A 462 -0.05 1.18 3.63
C VAL A 462 0.55 2.41 2.95
N SER A 463 -0.30 3.33 2.51
CA SER A 463 0.10 4.61 1.94
C SER A 463 0.66 5.51 3.05
N VAL A 464 1.99 5.64 3.11
CA VAL A 464 2.66 6.51 4.08
C VAL A 464 2.76 7.92 3.53
N ILE A 465 2.28 8.89 4.32
CA ILE A 465 2.35 10.32 4.01
C ILE A 465 3.42 10.94 4.90
N GLN A 466 4.41 11.55 4.26
CA GLN A 466 5.52 12.20 4.95
C GLN A 466 5.22 13.68 5.20
N GLN A 467 5.99 14.30 6.09
CA GLN A 467 5.88 15.72 6.38
C GLN A 467 6.11 16.58 5.10
N ASP A 468 7.03 16.17 4.22
CA ASP A 468 7.29 16.84 2.93
C ASP A 468 6.08 16.84 1.99
N ASP A 469 5.31 15.74 1.99
CA ASP A 469 4.13 15.60 1.14
C ASP A 469 3.03 16.57 1.55
N ILE A 470 2.76 16.65 2.86
CA ILE A 470 1.76 17.57 3.42
C ILE A 470 2.20 19.02 3.21
N TYR A 471 3.49 19.32 3.39
CA TYR A 471 4.03 20.64 3.11
C TYR A 471 3.83 21.05 1.65
N THR A 472 4.21 20.20 0.70
CA THR A 472 4.23 20.52 -0.72
C THR A 472 2.82 20.55 -1.33
N HIS A 473 1.95 19.61 -0.96
CA HIS A 473 0.66 19.43 -1.61
C HIS A 473 -0.52 20.07 -0.86
N VAL A 474 -0.41 20.25 0.46
CA VAL A 474 -1.49 20.83 1.29
C VAL A 474 -1.15 22.25 1.68
N PHE A 475 -0.04 22.47 2.40
CA PHE A 475 0.23 23.78 2.99
C PHE A 475 0.73 24.80 1.96
N TYR A 476 1.75 24.48 1.16
CA TYR A 476 2.36 25.44 0.24
C TYR A 476 1.35 26.10 -0.73
N PRO A 477 0.41 25.37 -1.38
CA PRO A 477 -0.59 25.98 -2.25
C PRO A 477 -1.55 26.92 -1.51
N ILE A 478 -2.02 26.51 -0.33
CA ILE A 478 -3.00 27.27 0.46
C ILE A 478 -2.38 28.58 0.95
N PHE A 479 -1.14 28.55 1.44
CA PHE A 479 -0.45 29.75 1.90
C PHE A 479 0.04 30.63 0.74
N GLY A 480 0.39 30.04 -0.41
CA GLY A 480 0.68 30.77 -1.65
C GLY A 480 -0.53 31.56 -2.14
N GLU A 481 -1.71 30.95 -2.15
CA GLU A 481 -2.98 31.59 -2.53
C GLU A 481 -3.37 32.70 -1.55
N GLN A 482 -3.15 32.52 -0.25
CA GLN A 482 -3.41 33.57 0.75
C GLN A 482 -2.46 34.76 0.65
N ARG A 483 -1.18 34.53 0.34
CA ARG A 483 -0.22 35.60 0.07
C ARG A 483 -0.57 36.42 -1.17
N ALA A 484 -1.29 35.84 -2.13
CA ALA A 484 -1.80 36.53 -3.31
C ALA A 484 -3.10 37.31 -3.04
N ARG A 485 -3.98 36.81 -2.15
CA ARG A 485 -5.25 37.46 -1.75
C ARG A 485 -5.07 38.48 -0.60
N ARG A 486 -4.14 39.42 -0.73
CA ARG A 486 -3.79 40.43 0.31
C ARG A 486 -4.92 41.39 0.73
N ASP A 487 -6.05 41.42 0.04
CA ASP A 487 -6.97 42.57 0.13
C ASP A 487 -8.27 42.37 0.92
N GLU A 488 -8.55 41.17 1.44
CA GLU A 488 -9.74 40.97 2.29
C GLU A 488 -9.36 40.42 3.66
N LYS A 489 -9.89 41.08 4.71
CA LYS A 489 -9.91 40.65 6.12
C LYS A 489 -10.71 39.35 6.32
N SER A 490 -10.45 38.35 5.48
CA SER A 490 -10.93 37.00 5.61
C SER A 490 -10.12 36.30 6.69
N ASN A 491 -10.76 35.33 7.33
CA ASN A 491 -10.42 34.73 8.62
C ASN A 491 -9.10 33.94 8.57
N SER A 492 -7.95 34.63 8.54
CA SER A 492 -6.60 34.06 8.44
C SER A 492 -6.16 33.18 9.61
N SER A 493 -7.01 33.05 10.66
CA SER A 493 -6.75 32.15 11.78
C SER A 493 -6.92 30.67 11.42
N PHE A 494 -7.77 30.30 10.45
CA PHE A 494 -8.10 28.89 10.22
C PHE A 494 -6.90 28.04 9.73
N PRO A 495 -6.14 28.43 8.68
CA PRO A 495 -4.98 27.65 8.25
C PRO A 495 -3.88 27.59 9.31
N ILE A 496 -3.71 28.66 10.10
CA ILE A 496 -2.77 28.70 11.23
C ILE A 496 -3.20 27.66 12.28
N SER A 497 -4.49 27.61 12.63
CA SER A 497 -5.04 26.59 13.53
C SER A 497 -4.82 25.18 13.00
N VAL A 498 -5.01 24.94 11.69
CA VAL A 498 -4.75 23.63 11.06
C VAL A 498 -3.27 23.24 11.14
N MET A 499 -2.34 24.16 10.89
CA MET A 499 -0.90 23.88 11.03
C MET A 499 -0.51 23.57 12.47
N VAL A 500 -1.05 24.32 13.43
CA VAL A 500 -0.79 24.08 14.85
C VAL A 500 -1.32 22.72 15.27
N GLU A 501 -2.51 22.34 14.80
CA GLU A 501 -3.09 21.01 15.04
C GLU A 501 -2.22 19.90 14.43
N TYR A 502 -1.69 20.11 13.22
CA TYR A 502 -0.77 19.16 12.59
C TYR A 502 0.54 19.00 13.38
N ILE A 503 1.13 20.10 13.85
CA ILE A 503 2.34 20.08 14.69
C ILE A 503 2.05 19.39 16.04
N ALA A 504 0.90 19.68 16.66
CA ALA A 504 0.48 19.03 17.90
C ALA A 504 0.28 17.52 17.69
N SER A 505 -0.29 17.11 16.55
CA SER A 505 -0.41 15.71 16.17
C SER A 505 0.97 15.04 16.04
N LEU A 506 1.93 15.66 15.34
CA LEU A 506 3.30 15.15 15.23
C LEU A 506 3.95 14.95 16.61
N GLN A 507 3.80 15.93 17.51
CA GLN A 507 4.31 15.86 18.87
C GLN A 507 3.64 14.76 19.71
N THR A 508 2.34 14.51 19.48
CA THR A 508 1.60 13.44 20.18
C THR A 508 2.11 12.04 19.82
N PHE A 509 2.65 11.88 18.61
CA PHE A 509 3.25 10.62 18.13
C PHE A 509 4.78 10.60 18.22
N ASP A 510 5.38 11.49 19.01
CA ASP A 510 6.85 11.60 19.22
C ASP A 510 7.67 11.77 17.93
N LEU A 511 7.07 12.36 16.89
CA LEU A 511 7.72 12.60 15.60
C LEU A 511 8.48 13.95 15.61
N PRO A 512 9.75 13.99 15.18
CA PRO A 512 10.49 15.24 15.08
C PRO A 512 9.90 16.12 13.97
N VAL A 513 9.52 17.34 14.32
CA VAL A 513 8.96 18.31 13.36
C VAL A 513 10.10 18.91 12.53
N HIS A 514 10.01 18.81 11.21
CA HIS A 514 11.03 19.39 10.34
C HIS A 514 11.00 20.93 10.35
N PHE A 515 12.17 21.55 10.22
CA PHE A 515 12.35 23.00 10.35
C PHE A 515 11.50 23.82 9.37
N TYR A 516 11.31 23.35 8.14
CA TYR A 516 10.54 24.09 7.12
C TYR A 516 9.06 24.30 7.52
N LEU A 517 8.49 23.43 8.38
CA LEU A 517 7.13 23.62 8.92
C LEU A 517 7.10 24.77 9.92
N TYR A 518 8.12 24.88 10.78
CA TYR A 518 8.27 26.01 11.69
C TYR A 518 8.53 27.31 10.94
N GLU A 519 9.39 27.29 9.93
CA GLU A 519 9.64 28.45 9.08
C GLU A 519 8.35 28.96 8.43
N LEU A 520 7.54 28.07 7.86
CA LEU A 520 6.25 28.42 7.27
C LEU A 520 5.28 28.99 8.32
N LEU A 521 5.18 28.39 9.50
CA LEU A 521 4.31 28.87 10.58
C LEU A 521 4.73 30.26 11.08
N VAL A 522 6.02 30.50 11.29
CA VAL A 522 6.53 31.80 11.73
C VAL A 522 6.28 32.87 10.67
N ASN A 523 6.61 32.58 9.41
CA ASN A 523 6.42 33.53 8.32
C ASN A 523 4.93 33.87 8.13
N THR A 524 4.03 32.89 8.21
CA THR A 524 2.57 33.11 8.10
C THR A 524 2.01 33.90 9.28
N LEU A 525 2.47 33.66 10.51
CA LEU A 525 2.08 34.44 11.69
C LEU A 525 2.52 35.92 11.59
N VAL A 526 3.72 36.16 11.07
CA VAL A 526 4.25 37.52 10.83
C VAL A 526 3.46 38.21 9.71
N ASP A 527 3.24 37.52 8.58
CA ASP A 527 2.43 38.02 7.45
C ASP A 527 1.00 38.38 7.90
N CYS A 528 0.40 37.60 8.81
CA CYS A 528 -0.94 37.84 9.35
C CYS A 528 -0.98 38.84 10.53
N GLY A 529 0.16 39.36 10.99
CA GLY A 529 0.25 40.28 12.12
C GLY A 529 -0.09 39.67 13.49
N GLN A 530 -0.15 38.33 13.62
CA GLN A 530 -0.50 37.63 14.86
C GLN A 530 0.72 37.42 15.78
N LEU A 531 1.49 38.48 16.04
CA LEU A 531 2.76 38.43 16.76
C LEU A 531 2.63 37.97 18.23
N PHE A 532 1.46 38.19 18.84
CA PHE A 532 1.19 37.72 20.21
C PHE A 532 1.14 36.18 20.29
N ARG A 533 0.49 35.53 19.32
CA ARG A 533 0.44 34.05 19.27
C ARG A 533 1.82 33.47 19.01
N LEU A 534 2.61 34.10 18.13
CA LEU A 534 4.01 33.73 17.91
C LEU A 534 4.81 33.78 19.21
N HIS A 535 4.67 34.85 20.01
CA HIS A 535 5.32 34.95 21.32
C HIS A 535 4.94 33.80 22.24
N GLN A 536 3.64 33.49 22.35
CA GLN A 536 3.16 32.39 23.19
C GLN A 536 3.70 31.03 22.74
N PHE A 537 3.69 30.72 21.45
CA PHE A 537 4.20 29.44 20.94
C PHE A 537 5.70 29.26 21.22
N LEU A 538 6.48 30.33 21.13
CA LEU A 538 7.91 30.30 21.47
C LEU A 538 8.15 30.21 22.98
N GLN A 539 7.35 30.92 23.78
CA GLN A 539 7.48 30.94 25.23
C GLN A 539 7.07 29.61 25.88
N TYR A 540 6.03 28.96 25.37
CA TYR A 540 5.54 27.67 25.87
C TYR A 540 6.21 26.45 25.20
N HIS A 541 7.28 26.66 24.42
CA HIS A 541 8.01 25.59 23.72
C HIS A 541 7.13 24.69 22.83
N VAL A 542 6.08 25.26 22.24
CA VAL A 542 5.28 24.55 21.22
C VAL A 542 6.14 24.29 19.98
N MET A 543 7.05 25.20 19.66
CA MET A 543 8.10 24.97 18.67
C MET A 543 9.37 24.48 19.38
N ALA A 544 9.94 23.38 18.91
CA ALA A 544 11.18 22.85 19.47
C ALA A 544 12.34 23.84 19.22
N ASP A 545 13.17 24.02 20.24
CA ASP A 545 14.36 24.86 20.14
C ASP A 545 15.29 24.31 19.05
N SER A 546 15.73 25.14 18.11
CA SER A 546 16.70 24.76 17.09
C SER A 546 17.56 25.95 16.65
N LYS A 547 18.79 25.66 16.21
CA LYS A 547 19.72 26.70 15.71
C LYS A 547 19.12 27.46 14.53
N HIS A 548 18.47 26.73 13.61
CA HIS A 548 17.82 27.30 12.43
C HIS A 548 16.65 28.23 12.80
N LEU A 549 15.81 27.84 13.77
CA LEU A 549 14.70 28.67 14.25
C LEU A 549 15.18 29.95 14.93
N ALA A 550 16.23 29.87 15.74
CA ALA A 550 16.83 31.06 16.34
C ALA A 550 17.37 32.03 15.27
N CYS A 551 18.04 31.53 14.24
CA CYS A 551 18.52 32.35 13.11
C CYS A 551 17.37 33.05 12.37
N LEU A 552 16.26 32.34 12.13
CA LEU A 552 15.06 32.92 11.54
C LEU A 552 14.50 34.04 12.41
N LEU A 553 14.37 33.84 13.72
CA LEU A 553 13.88 34.87 14.64
C LEU A 553 14.78 36.11 14.68
N LEU A 554 16.10 35.94 14.58
CA LEU A 554 17.05 37.06 14.51
C LEU A 554 16.85 37.89 13.24
N SER A 555 16.52 37.26 12.11
CA SER A 555 16.17 37.98 10.88
C SER A 555 14.89 38.82 11.01
N LEU A 556 13.97 38.40 11.88
CA LEU A 556 12.68 39.06 12.13
C LEU A 556 12.74 40.19 13.16
N GLN A 557 13.91 40.49 13.73
CA GLN A 557 14.06 41.49 14.80
C GLN A 557 13.49 42.88 14.46
N ASN A 558 13.53 43.28 13.19
CA ASN A 558 13.08 44.59 12.74
C ASN A 558 11.54 44.70 12.76
N VAL A 559 10.85 43.57 12.55
CA VAL A 559 9.39 43.49 12.54
C VAL A 559 8.86 43.14 13.93
N TYR A 560 9.57 42.29 14.67
CA TYR A 560 9.21 41.87 16.01
C TYR A 560 10.42 41.98 16.96
N PRO A 561 10.61 43.14 17.63
CA PRO A 561 11.75 43.38 18.51
C PRO A 561 11.99 42.33 19.61
N PRO A 562 10.95 41.75 20.26
CA PRO A 562 11.14 40.68 21.24
C PRO A 562 11.74 39.38 20.67
N ALA A 563 11.71 39.17 19.35
CA ALA A 563 12.30 37.99 18.70
C ALA A 563 13.78 37.82 19.05
N PHE A 564 14.51 38.95 19.18
CA PHE A 564 15.94 38.94 19.46
C PHE A 564 16.27 38.27 20.80
N GLN A 565 15.55 38.63 21.86
CA GLN A 565 15.79 38.06 23.18
C GLN A 565 15.39 36.59 23.23
N ILE A 566 14.26 36.24 22.61
CA ILE A 566 13.76 34.85 22.55
C ILE A 566 14.75 33.95 21.78
N ALA A 567 15.32 34.45 20.69
CA ALA A 567 16.33 33.73 19.92
C ALA A 567 17.60 33.48 20.73
N LEU A 568 18.09 34.48 21.49
CA LEU A 568 19.23 34.30 22.39
C LEU A 568 18.93 33.31 23.52
N ASP A 569 17.74 33.38 24.11
CA ASP A 569 17.32 32.44 25.16
C ASP A 569 17.22 31.02 24.61
N MET A 570 16.73 30.84 23.37
CA MET A 570 16.69 29.57 22.65
C MET A 570 18.08 29.00 22.40
N LEU A 571 19.01 29.79 21.85
CA LEU A 571 20.39 29.36 21.63
C LEU A 571 21.08 28.99 22.95
N LYS A 572 20.80 29.73 24.02
CA LYS A 572 21.36 29.45 25.36
C LYS A 572 20.84 28.14 25.94
N ARG A 573 19.55 27.81 25.75
CA ARG A 573 18.95 26.53 26.20
C ARG A 573 19.51 25.33 25.44
N LEU A 574 19.83 25.47 24.16
CA LEU A 574 20.41 24.40 23.35
C LEU A 574 21.80 23.94 23.83
N GLY A 575 22.55 24.80 24.53
CA GLY A 575 23.87 24.46 25.11
C GLY A 575 24.99 24.10 24.12
N THR A 576 24.68 24.01 22.82
CA THR A 576 25.60 23.64 21.73
C THR A 576 25.81 24.77 20.72
N ALA A 577 25.18 25.93 20.97
CA ALA A 577 25.10 27.04 20.03
C ALA A 577 25.89 28.28 20.48
N HIS A 578 27.05 28.07 21.12
CA HIS A 578 27.83 29.15 21.72
C HIS A 578 28.50 30.05 20.67
N ASP A 579 28.96 29.48 19.56
CA ASP A 579 29.59 30.22 18.47
C ASP A 579 28.59 31.14 17.79
N GLU A 580 27.36 30.66 17.57
CA GLU A 580 26.27 31.43 16.97
C GLU A 580 25.87 32.61 17.87
N ILE A 581 25.79 32.41 19.19
CA ILE A 581 25.50 33.50 20.15
C ILE A 581 26.58 34.59 20.09
N VAL A 582 27.84 34.18 19.99
CA VAL A 582 28.97 35.11 19.87
C VAL A 582 28.88 35.90 18.56
N GLU A 583 28.61 35.23 17.43
CA GLU A 583 28.43 35.90 16.14
C GLU A 583 27.28 36.89 16.15
N VAL A 584 26.18 36.58 16.85
CA VAL A 584 25.05 37.50 17.04
C VAL A 584 25.45 38.74 17.83
N PHE A 585 26.17 38.60 18.94
CA PHE A 585 26.65 39.76 19.70
C PHE A 585 27.66 40.60 18.92
N LEU A 586 28.55 39.97 18.16
CA LEU A 586 29.50 40.64 17.28
C LEU A 586 28.81 41.42 16.17
N SER A 587 27.76 40.87 15.54
CA SER A 587 26.99 41.58 14.51
C SER A 587 26.33 42.88 15.00
N LYS A 588 26.02 42.97 16.30
CA LYS A 588 25.47 44.17 16.95
C LYS A 588 26.54 45.07 17.58
N HIS A 589 27.81 44.85 17.30
CA HIS A 589 28.95 45.59 17.86
C HIS A 589 29.05 45.48 19.40
N GLN A 590 28.41 44.49 20.02
CA GLN A 590 28.43 44.29 21.47
C GLN A 590 29.58 43.35 21.86
N VAL A 591 30.82 43.80 21.63
CA VAL A 591 32.03 42.97 21.83
C VAL A 591 32.21 42.57 23.31
N LEU A 592 31.93 43.47 24.24
CA LEU A 592 32.09 43.22 25.67
C LEU A 592 31.07 42.22 26.24
N THR A 593 29.85 42.19 25.72
CA THR A 593 28.83 41.21 26.16
C THR A 593 29.16 39.83 25.62
N ALA A 594 29.69 39.73 24.39
CA ALA A 594 30.21 38.49 23.82
C ALA A 594 31.33 37.90 24.68
N ILE A 595 32.31 38.72 25.07
CA ILE A 595 33.42 38.34 25.95
C ILE A 595 32.93 37.87 27.33
N ARG A 596 31.97 38.60 27.93
CA ARG A 596 31.38 38.23 29.22
C ARG A 596 30.61 36.91 29.15
N TYR A 597 29.86 36.68 28.07
CA TYR A 597 29.15 35.44 27.85
C TYR A 597 30.11 34.25 27.74
N LEU A 598 31.17 34.38 26.94
CA LEU A 598 32.19 33.35 26.79
C LEU A 598 32.92 33.02 28.09
N ARG A 599 33.20 34.02 28.91
CA ARG A 599 33.76 33.84 30.25
C ARG A 599 32.82 33.03 31.14
N SER A 600 31.51 33.21 31.01
CA SER A 600 30.50 32.49 31.82
C SER A 600 30.34 31.02 31.42
N VAL A 601 30.62 30.68 30.15
CA VAL A 601 30.49 29.31 29.61
C VAL A 601 31.80 28.50 29.73
N GLY A 602 32.94 29.16 29.96
CA GLY A 602 34.24 28.49 30.12
C GLY A 602 34.93 28.13 28.79
N LEU A 603 34.40 28.58 27.65
CA LEU A 603 34.95 28.37 26.31
C LEU A 603 35.95 29.46 25.88
N ALA A 604 36.50 30.22 26.82
CA ALA A 604 37.45 31.30 26.54
C ALA A 604 38.69 30.84 25.74
N ASN A 605 38.96 29.53 25.70
CA ASN A 605 40.17 28.97 25.11
C ASN A 605 40.07 28.52 23.65
N GLN A 606 38.87 28.43 23.07
CA GLN A 606 38.64 27.98 21.68
C GLN A 606 38.42 29.16 20.69
N MET A 607 38.71 30.38 21.12
CA MET A 607 38.34 31.60 20.40
C MET A 607 39.37 32.00 19.33
N GLN A 608 38.88 32.57 18.21
CA GLN A 608 39.70 33.25 17.20
C GLN A 608 39.75 34.76 17.52
N PRO A 609 40.88 35.30 18.03
CA PRO A 609 40.98 36.71 18.47
C PRO A 609 40.72 37.72 17.34
N ARG A 610 41.05 37.34 16.10
CA ARG A 610 40.88 38.16 14.90
C ARG A 610 39.45 38.67 14.71
N LYS A 611 38.44 37.82 14.90
CA LYS A 611 37.02 38.19 14.71
C LYS A 611 36.54 39.26 15.70
N PHE A 612 37.06 39.24 16.92
CA PHE A 612 36.68 40.22 17.95
C PHE A 612 37.41 41.55 17.77
N LEU A 613 38.70 41.50 17.40
CA LEU A 613 39.51 42.70 17.16
C LEU A 613 39.09 43.43 15.88
N SER A 614 38.63 42.72 14.86
CA SER A 614 38.06 43.33 13.65
C SER A 614 36.79 44.13 13.96
N VAL A 615 35.85 43.52 14.68
CA VAL A 615 34.58 44.16 15.06
C VAL A 615 34.80 45.30 16.06
N ALA A 616 35.75 45.15 16.99
CA ALA A 616 36.12 46.22 17.92
C ALA A 616 36.74 47.42 17.17
N LYS A 617 37.55 47.20 16.13
CA LYS A 617 38.09 48.26 15.28
C LYS A 617 36.98 48.94 14.46
N GLU A 618 36.04 48.18 13.91
CA GLU A 618 34.91 48.70 13.14
C GLU A 618 33.92 49.50 13.99
N SER A 619 33.78 49.18 15.29
CA SER A 619 32.92 49.91 16.22
C SER A 619 33.37 51.36 16.49
N GLY A 620 34.63 51.69 16.22
CA GLY A 620 35.18 53.05 16.34
C GLY A 620 35.44 53.55 17.77
N ASP A 621 35.07 52.77 18.80
CA ASP A 621 35.27 53.15 20.21
C ASP A 621 36.64 52.69 20.74
N PRO A 622 37.54 53.63 21.12
CA PRO A 622 38.88 53.30 21.59
C PRO A 622 38.87 52.41 22.85
N ASP A 623 37.97 52.69 23.79
CA ASP A 623 37.90 51.95 25.06
C ASP A 623 37.48 50.48 24.87
N ILE A 624 36.60 50.20 23.91
CA ILE A 624 36.16 48.84 23.56
C ILE A 624 37.30 48.07 22.90
N PHE A 625 38.07 48.73 22.03
CA PHE A 625 39.24 48.13 21.40
C PHE A 625 40.33 47.82 22.42
N TYR A 626 40.65 48.76 23.32
CA TYR A 626 41.66 48.57 24.37
C TYR A 626 41.30 47.42 25.32
N THR A 627 40.05 47.38 25.79
CA THR A 627 39.58 46.34 26.72
C THR A 627 39.52 44.95 26.06
N THR A 628 39.14 44.88 24.79
CA THR A 628 39.13 43.64 24.00
C THR A 628 40.56 43.14 23.76
N TYR A 629 41.49 44.02 23.40
CA TYR A 629 42.89 43.69 23.15
C TYR A 629 43.59 43.18 24.43
N LYS A 630 43.44 43.90 25.54
CA LYS A 630 43.96 43.48 26.86
C LYS A 630 43.38 42.15 27.33
N TYR A 631 42.10 41.89 27.04
CA TYR A 631 41.47 40.62 27.40
C TYR A 631 42.11 39.43 26.67
N PHE A 632 42.46 39.57 25.39
CA PHE A 632 43.17 38.52 24.66
C PHE A 632 44.64 38.40 25.06
N GLU A 633 45.32 39.50 25.44
CA GLU A 633 46.64 39.42 26.07
C GLU A 633 46.61 38.59 27.36
N ASP A 634 45.63 38.85 28.24
CA ASP A 634 45.46 38.11 29.50
C ASP A 634 45.17 36.62 29.27
N ILE A 635 44.43 36.27 28.21
CA ILE A 635 44.19 34.87 27.83
C ILE A 635 45.47 34.22 27.27
N ASN A 636 46.21 34.92 26.41
CA ASN A 636 47.47 34.43 25.86
C ASN A 636 48.52 34.19 26.96
N VAL A 637 48.59 35.08 27.97
CA VAL A 637 49.43 34.89 29.16
C VAL A 637 49.00 33.65 29.93
N LYS A 638 47.69 33.44 30.13
CA LYS A 638 47.16 32.27 30.87
C LYS A 638 47.35 30.94 30.15
N GLN A 639 47.34 30.92 28.81
CA GLN A 639 47.44 29.68 28.03
C GLN A 639 48.85 29.35 27.58
N ARG A 640 49.64 30.36 27.23
CA ARG A 640 50.92 30.21 26.52
C ARG A 640 52.08 30.85 27.28
N ASN A 641 51.84 31.48 28.44
CA ASN A 641 52.83 32.26 29.20
C ASN A 641 53.50 33.38 28.38
N THR A 642 52.87 33.82 27.29
CA THR A 642 53.38 34.86 26.38
C THR A 642 52.29 35.87 26.07
N THR A 643 52.63 37.15 25.97
CA THR A 643 51.70 38.23 25.58
C THR A 643 51.43 38.28 24.07
N SER A 644 52.29 37.63 23.26
CA SER A 644 52.19 37.60 21.80
C SER A 644 51.06 36.69 21.31
N PHE A 645 50.27 37.18 20.36
CA PHE A 645 49.30 36.38 19.60
C PHE A 645 50.02 35.31 18.77
N ALA A 646 49.38 34.16 18.53
CA ALA A 646 49.98 33.12 17.72
C ALA A 646 50.08 33.56 16.24
N PRO A 647 51.15 33.18 15.53
CA PRO A 647 51.37 33.58 14.12
C PRO A 647 50.29 33.04 13.17
N GLY A 648 49.50 32.03 13.58
CA GLY A 648 48.35 31.53 12.82
C GLY A 648 47.09 32.40 12.89
N ASP A 649 46.98 33.30 13.87
CA ASP A 649 45.76 34.10 14.11
C ASP A 649 45.70 35.40 13.28
N HIS A 650 46.77 35.75 12.55
CA HIS A 650 46.87 36.94 11.67
C HIS A 650 46.46 38.27 12.35
N CYS A 651 46.91 38.49 13.60
CA CYS A 651 46.54 39.66 14.41
C CYS A 651 47.50 40.87 14.29
N GLU A 652 48.52 40.82 13.43
CA GLU A 652 49.61 41.81 13.34
C GLU A 652 49.10 43.25 13.04
N GLU A 653 48.08 43.37 12.19
CA GLU A 653 47.45 44.65 11.86
C GLU A 653 46.77 45.30 13.08
N TYR A 654 46.22 44.49 13.99
CA TYR A 654 45.55 44.98 15.20
C TYR A 654 46.55 45.34 16.30
N GLN A 655 47.72 44.67 16.34
CA GLN A 655 48.84 45.07 17.21
C GLN A 655 49.40 46.44 16.79
N HIS A 656 49.56 46.67 15.49
CA HIS A 656 49.98 47.97 14.97
C HIS A 656 48.93 49.04 15.31
N HIS A 657 47.64 48.75 15.10
CA HIS A 657 46.55 49.68 15.45
C HIS A 657 46.49 50.01 16.96
N PHE A 658 46.74 49.04 17.83
CA PHE A 658 46.84 49.27 19.27
C PHE A 658 48.01 50.17 19.65
N SER A 659 49.19 49.94 19.05
CA SER A 659 50.38 50.78 19.30
C SER A 659 50.19 52.24 18.88
N VAL A 660 49.45 52.47 17.78
CA VAL A 660 49.18 53.83 17.26
C VAL A 660 48.17 54.58 18.14
N LEU A 661 47.19 53.90 18.74
CA LEU A 661 46.13 54.54 19.51
C LEU A 661 46.44 54.73 21.00
N PHE A 662 47.24 53.86 21.62
CA PHE A 662 47.41 53.83 23.09
C PHE A 662 48.86 53.85 23.58
N CYS A 663 49.86 53.79 22.70
CA CYS A 663 51.28 53.81 23.08
C CYS A 663 52.01 55.11 22.69
N GLN A 664 51.28 56.23 22.61
CA GLN A 664 51.90 57.57 22.58
C GLN A 664 52.13 58.12 24.00
#